data_AF-A0A6I8QF33-F1
#
_entry.id   AF-A0A6I8QF33-F1
#
_cell.length_a   1.000
_cell.length_b   1.000
_cell.length_c   1.000
_cell.angle_alpha   90.00
_cell.angle_beta   90.00
_cell.angle_gamma   90.00
#
_symmetry.space_group_name_H-M   'P 1'
#
loop_
_entity.id
_entity.type
_entity.pdbx_description
1 polymer ?
#
loop_
_entity_poly.entity_id
_entity_poly.type
_entity_poly.pdbx_seq_one_letter_code
_entity_poly.pdbx_strand_id
1 'polypeptide(L)'
;MNVALQNLSNSMSDYKRATFHDEDVPEPTGEGATSPDTVEVGFRKGRGHILGALGGRSQPEVLLGALSAVLGVLLLGSLIALGVQQMTDRSRSLCLSEACVSVAGRILDSLDRGIDPCQDFYQYSCGGWMRRNPLPDGRSRWNTFNSIWDQNQAILKHILENATFNSSSEAEMKTQRFYLSCLKEQRIEELRQKPLTDLIEKIGGWNISGNWRGENFMSVLKTVSGTYRATPFFSVFVSADSKSSNSNIIQVDQSGLFLPSRDYYLNKTANGKVLDAYLQYMVSVGELLGGSPGSVDMQMTQILEFETLLANLTVPQDERRDEEKIYNRMTISELQSLAPAFDWMDYLTFALSPLDLNDTEPVVVYGKEYLQQVSELVNNTDPMLLNNYLVWNLVQKMSSSLDSRFEKAQDKLLESLYGAKKSCTPRWQTCLSNTDDTLGFALGSLFVKSTFDKNSKNIAEQMISEIRDAFELTLGGLTWMDEKTRRAAKEKADAIYDMIGFPDFILDTKELDEVYDGFEVSEDAFFQNMLNFYNFSAKLMAEQLRKPPNREQWSMTPQTVNAYYLPNKNEIVFPAGILQAPFYAPTHPKALNFGGIGVVMGHELTHAFDDQGREYDEDGNLRPWWQNSSLEAFKNRTECMVNQYNSYTVNGERVNGRQTLGENIADNGGLKAAYHAYKSWLVKHGEEKQLPGVGLTNNQLFFVGFAQSAQRLQFDSDLKKLLEHSENRELGYVVLEGKVQAVNEALKSHFKPHLQAVIQRYQVTEHRLLWNSLTRSWSESKQVIHEQVDAIPFQLSPLEGSGDSVLISKPLNATGLCLETVHEEFHIPSPGFGEVFRHYLSGEKPTGLLETEEILPVGAVLTGIGRLELDPQGMLTLHLPQDGSVYFLSLDGYEAVLDQQESIAGFWKKAAIFCGVLGLSFLFITLYRAYRRYNNNHKTEESWSGEDHREEHSLIEETESPERTCVVCISQPRECVILPCGHVCCCFLCYQALPTPSCPMCRGYINRVVPLYQV
;
A
#
# COMPACT_ATOMS: atom_id res chain seq x y z
N MET A 1 26.02 12.47 41.97
CA MET A 1 26.56 11.86 43.22
C MET A 1 27.19 10.53 42.80
N ASN A 2 28.52 10.38 42.86
CA ASN A 2 29.31 9.87 44.01
C ASN A 2 29.11 8.34 44.20
N VAL A 3 30.11 7.44 44.21
CA VAL A 3 31.61 7.52 44.24
C VAL A 3 32.20 6.28 43.47
N ALA A 4 33.52 6.12 43.30
CA ALA A 4 34.37 6.65 42.22
C ALA A 4 35.87 6.19 42.40
N LEU A 5 36.46 5.48 41.43
CA LEU A 5 37.88 5.06 41.34
C LEU A 5 38.26 5.01 39.83
N GLN A 6 39.17 5.78 39.20
CA GLN A 6 40.60 6.14 39.44
C GLN A 6 41.58 4.97 39.22
N ASN A 7 42.69 5.08 38.44
CA ASN A 7 43.50 6.21 37.91
C ASN A 7 43.77 6.03 36.37
N LEU A 8 44.12 7.00 35.49
CA LEU A 8 45.10 8.11 35.46
C LEU A 8 46.58 7.65 35.51
N SER A 9 47.55 8.09 34.69
CA SER A 9 47.64 8.97 33.47
C SER A 9 49.04 8.73 32.80
N ASN A 10 49.60 9.40 31.77
CA ASN A 10 49.30 10.65 31.03
C ASN A 10 50.01 10.72 29.62
N SER A 11 49.96 11.89 28.98
CA SER A 11 50.66 12.43 27.77
C SER A 11 52.21 12.26 27.71
N MET A 12 52.97 12.44 26.61
CA MET A 12 52.82 12.90 25.19
C MET A 12 54.16 12.58 24.41
N SER A 13 54.48 12.90 23.14
CA SER A 13 53.86 13.58 21.97
C SER A 13 54.64 13.34 20.64
N ASP A 14 53.91 13.39 19.51
CA ASP A 14 54.26 14.00 18.19
C ASP A 14 55.23 13.42 17.10
N TYR A 15 54.71 13.54 15.85
CA TYR A 15 55.32 13.73 14.49
C TYR A 15 56.14 12.65 13.72
N LYS A 16 55.39 11.91 12.88
CA LYS A 16 55.42 11.88 11.37
C LYS A 16 56.74 11.70 10.54
N ARG A 17 56.63 10.72 9.62
CA ARG A 17 56.99 10.72 8.16
C ARG A 17 58.43 10.41 7.65
N ALA A 18 58.50 9.29 6.89
CA ALA A 18 58.71 9.22 5.42
C ALA A 18 60.09 8.84 4.79
N THR A 19 59.99 7.93 3.81
CA THR A 19 60.70 7.81 2.50
C THR A 19 62.23 7.58 2.40
N PHE A 20 62.56 6.35 1.99
CA PHE A 20 63.31 5.94 0.77
C PHE A 20 64.78 6.34 0.47
N HIS A 21 65.44 5.40 -0.23
CA HIS A 21 66.66 5.46 -1.07
C HIS A 21 68.09 5.36 -0.44
N ASP A 22 68.72 4.22 -0.75
CA ASP A 22 69.99 4.00 -1.49
C ASP A 22 71.43 4.12 -0.89
N GLU A 23 72.24 3.14 -1.36
CA GLU A 23 73.69 3.09 -1.69
C GLU A 23 74.84 2.88 -0.64
N ASP A 24 75.80 2.06 -1.11
CA ASP A 24 77.24 1.82 -0.78
C ASP A 24 77.75 1.46 0.65
N VAL A 25 78.43 0.32 0.94
CA VAL A 25 79.72 -0.27 0.42
C VAL A 25 80.97 0.54 0.87
N PRO A 26 82.16 -0.01 1.32
CA PRO A 26 82.71 -1.41 1.28
C PRO A 26 83.49 -1.99 2.55
N GLU A 27 83.79 -3.31 2.52
CA GLU A 27 85.05 -4.02 2.98
C GLU A 27 85.59 -4.04 4.46
N PRO A 28 86.60 -4.88 4.86
CA PRO A 28 86.89 -6.33 4.57
C PRO A 28 87.45 -7.20 5.77
N THR A 29 87.85 -8.46 5.49
CA THR A 29 88.67 -9.46 6.29
C THR A 29 88.00 -10.28 7.43
N GLY A 30 88.40 -11.53 7.77
CA GLY A 30 89.33 -12.50 7.13
C GLY A 30 89.63 -13.84 7.89
N GLU A 31 89.83 -14.94 7.13
CA GLU A 31 90.59 -16.22 7.36
C GLU A 31 90.32 -17.29 8.50
N GLY A 32 90.60 -18.58 8.18
CA GLY A 32 90.76 -19.76 9.09
C GLY A 32 89.70 -20.89 8.95
N ALA A 33 89.86 -22.04 8.26
CA ALA A 33 90.74 -23.24 8.47
C ALA A 33 90.26 -24.20 9.60
N THR A 34 90.31 -25.56 9.57
CA THR A 34 91.03 -26.57 8.73
C THR A 34 90.14 -27.78 8.26
N SER A 35 90.55 -29.06 8.46
CA SER A 35 89.91 -30.37 8.07
C SER A 35 90.63 -31.54 8.84
N PRO A 36 90.12 -32.80 8.96
CA PRO A 36 90.22 -33.83 7.87
C PRO A 36 89.14 -34.97 7.82
N ASP A 37 89.10 -35.72 6.71
CA ASP A 37 88.76 -37.18 6.50
C ASP A 37 87.42 -37.79 7.02
N THR A 38 86.72 -38.78 6.43
CA THR A 38 86.73 -39.63 5.18
C THR A 38 85.39 -40.43 5.13
N VAL A 39 84.84 -41.04 4.05
CA VAL A 39 84.96 -40.94 2.57
C VAL A 39 83.70 -41.59 1.90
N GLU A 40 83.26 -41.10 0.71
CA GLU A 40 82.28 -41.69 -0.25
C GLU A 40 80.84 -42.07 0.22
N VAL A 41 79.79 -42.15 -0.62
CA VAL A 41 79.62 -42.19 -2.09
C VAL A 41 78.68 -41.05 -2.54
N GLY A 42 78.81 -40.49 -3.76
CA GLY A 42 78.07 -39.28 -4.16
C GLY A 42 77.52 -39.22 -5.59
N PHE A 43 76.86 -38.10 -5.91
CA PHE A 43 76.41 -37.73 -7.25
C PHE A 43 77.11 -36.44 -7.73
N ARG A 44 77.57 -36.42 -8.99
CA ARG A 44 78.29 -35.26 -9.57
C ARG A 44 77.35 -34.27 -10.25
N LYS A 45 77.60 -32.97 -10.01
CA LYS A 45 77.07 -31.88 -10.84
C LYS A 45 77.64 -31.93 -12.26
N GLY A 46 76.79 -31.75 -13.27
CA GLY A 46 77.21 -31.24 -14.58
C GLY A 46 77.45 -29.73 -14.51
N ARG A 47 78.47 -29.23 -15.23
CA ARG A 47 78.88 -27.82 -15.26
C ARG A 47 78.78 -27.30 -16.69
N GLY A 48 78.07 -26.18 -16.90
CA GLY A 48 77.92 -25.56 -18.22
C GLY A 48 77.89 -24.04 -18.11
N HIS A 49 78.84 -23.36 -18.75
CA HIS A 49 78.86 -21.89 -18.84
C HIS A 49 77.87 -21.43 -19.93
N ILE A 50 77.06 -20.42 -19.62
CA ILE A 50 76.27 -19.69 -20.63
C ILE A 50 76.92 -18.32 -20.84
N LEU A 51 77.79 -18.22 -21.85
CA LEU A 51 78.10 -17.02 -22.64
C LEU A 51 79.27 -17.35 -23.60
N GLY A 52 78.97 -17.60 -24.88
CA GLY A 52 79.99 -18.00 -25.85
C GLY A 52 79.49 -18.61 -27.16
N ALA A 53 78.44 -18.06 -27.78
CA ALA A 53 77.91 -18.54 -29.07
C ALA A 53 77.13 -17.49 -29.88
N LEU A 54 77.71 -16.30 -30.11
CA LEU A 54 77.23 -15.37 -31.15
C LEU A 54 78.03 -15.57 -32.44
N GLY A 55 77.80 -16.70 -33.11
CA GLY A 55 78.42 -17.05 -34.37
C GLY A 55 77.95 -18.41 -34.86
N GLY A 56 77.22 -18.45 -35.98
CA GLY A 56 76.67 -19.69 -36.55
C GLY A 56 75.28 -20.07 -36.04
N ARG A 57 74.26 -19.24 -36.34
CA ARG A 57 72.87 -19.69 -36.45
C ARG A 57 72.48 -19.75 -37.92
N SER A 58 71.73 -20.78 -38.29
CA SER A 58 71.21 -21.00 -39.63
C SER A 58 70.05 -20.04 -39.94
N GLN A 59 69.80 -19.77 -41.23
CA GLN A 59 68.70 -18.88 -41.64
C GLN A 59 67.32 -19.24 -41.05
N PRO A 60 66.87 -20.51 -40.96
CA PRO A 60 65.58 -20.81 -40.34
C PRO A 60 65.51 -20.44 -38.85
N GLU A 61 66.61 -20.48 -38.09
CA GLU A 61 66.60 -20.08 -36.67
C GLU A 61 66.44 -18.57 -36.48
N VAL A 62 67.02 -17.77 -37.39
CA VAL A 62 66.82 -16.32 -37.42
C VAL A 62 65.39 -15.98 -37.84
N LEU A 63 64.85 -16.70 -38.83
CA LEU A 63 63.46 -16.53 -39.28
C LEU A 63 62.46 -16.92 -38.18
N LEU A 64 62.71 -18.02 -37.46
CA LEU A 64 61.87 -18.46 -36.34
C LEU A 64 61.92 -17.46 -35.19
N GLY A 65 63.11 -16.94 -34.84
CA GLY A 65 63.26 -15.88 -33.84
C GLY A 65 62.52 -14.60 -34.22
N ALA A 66 62.57 -14.19 -35.49
CA ALA A 66 61.81 -13.04 -35.99
C ALA A 66 60.30 -13.28 -35.95
N LEU A 67 59.83 -14.47 -36.35
CA LEU A 67 58.42 -14.86 -36.26
C LEU A 67 57.92 -14.91 -34.81
N SER A 68 58.71 -15.45 -33.87
CA SER A 68 58.38 -15.44 -32.44
C SER A 68 58.36 -14.02 -31.86
N ALA A 69 59.25 -13.13 -32.28
CA ALA A 69 59.23 -11.73 -31.88
C ALA A 69 57.99 -10.99 -32.44
N VAL A 70 57.63 -11.23 -33.71
CA VAL A 70 56.40 -10.68 -34.31
C VAL A 70 55.14 -11.23 -33.63
N LEU A 71 55.07 -12.54 -33.35
CA LEU A 71 53.97 -13.11 -32.54
C LEU A 71 53.93 -12.49 -31.14
N GLY A 72 55.07 -12.27 -30.49
CA GLY A 72 55.15 -11.64 -29.18
C GLY A 72 54.64 -10.20 -29.18
N VAL A 73 54.98 -9.42 -30.20
CA VAL A 73 54.48 -8.05 -30.39
C VAL A 73 52.99 -8.04 -30.74
N LEU A 74 52.51 -9.00 -31.54
CA LEU A 74 51.08 -9.14 -31.84
C LEU A 74 50.29 -9.58 -30.59
N LEU A 75 50.81 -10.50 -29.78
CA LEU A 75 50.22 -10.90 -28.50
C LEU A 75 50.19 -9.74 -27.51
N LEU A 76 51.29 -8.99 -27.38
CA LEU A 76 51.33 -7.80 -26.53
C LEU A 76 50.37 -6.72 -27.03
N GLY A 77 50.29 -6.49 -28.35
CA GLY A 77 49.31 -5.61 -28.98
C GLY A 77 47.87 -6.06 -28.73
N SER A 78 47.60 -7.36 -28.76
CA SER A 78 46.28 -7.95 -28.48
C SER A 78 45.93 -7.86 -27.00
N LEU A 79 46.90 -8.04 -26.10
CA LEU A 79 46.73 -7.87 -24.65
C LEU A 79 46.53 -6.41 -24.27
N ILE A 80 47.21 -5.47 -24.93
CA ILE A 80 46.99 -4.03 -24.78
C ILE A 80 45.63 -3.64 -25.36
N ALA A 81 45.24 -4.16 -26.52
CA ALA A 81 43.91 -3.93 -27.09
C ALA A 81 42.79 -4.46 -26.18
N LEU A 82 42.91 -5.69 -25.67
CA LEU A 82 42.01 -6.26 -24.68
C LEU A 82 41.99 -5.44 -23.39
N GLY A 83 43.15 -5.02 -22.88
CA GLY A 83 43.26 -4.19 -21.67
C GLY A 83 42.58 -2.82 -21.83
N VAL A 84 42.81 -2.14 -22.96
CA VAL A 84 42.13 -0.88 -23.30
C VAL A 84 40.63 -1.11 -23.45
N GLN A 85 40.21 -2.14 -24.18
CA GLN A 85 38.81 -2.50 -24.38
C GLN A 85 38.10 -2.79 -23.05
N GLN A 86 38.79 -3.45 -22.11
CA GLN A 86 38.35 -3.77 -20.75
C GLN A 86 38.43 -2.59 -19.76
N MET A 87 39.13 -1.50 -20.13
CA MET A 87 39.06 -0.19 -19.45
C MET A 87 37.96 0.71 -20.03
N THR A 88 37.62 0.57 -21.32
CA THR A 88 36.52 1.32 -21.98
C THR A 88 35.14 0.65 -21.86
N ASP A 89 35.03 -0.49 -21.19
CA ASP A 89 33.80 -1.28 -21.18
C ASP A 89 32.66 -0.62 -20.37
N ARG A 90 31.60 -0.21 -21.10
CA ARG A 90 30.34 0.33 -20.57
C ARG A 90 29.66 -0.60 -19.56
N SER A 91 29.97 -1.90 -19.53
CA SER A 91 29.43 -2.83 -18.52
C SER A 91 29.74 -2.39 -17.08
N ARG A 92 30.88 -1.75 -16.84
CA ARG A 92 31.34 -1.37 -15.49
C ARG A 92 30.57 -0.20 -14.88
N SER A 93 30.05 0.72 -15.70
CA SER A 93 29.27 1.88 -15.27
C SER A 93 27.78 1.60 -15.06
N LEU A 94 27.31 0.38 -15.37
CA LEU A 94 25.89 0.01 -15.28
C LEU A 94 25.59 -0.83 -14.03
N CYS A 95 24.44 -0.57 -13.41
CA CYS A 95 23.94 -1.36 -12.30
C CYS A 95 23.15 -2.57 -12.82
N LEU A 96 23.75 -3.76 -12.75
CA LEU A 96 23.16 -5.02 -13.24
C LEU A 96 22.67 -5.93 -12.10
N SER A 97 22.30 -5.36 -10.95
CA SER A 97 21.57 -6.10 -9.92
C SER A 97 20.10 -6.28 -10.33
N GLU A 98 19.45 -7.32 -9.80
CA GLU A 98 18.03 -7.59 -10.04
C GLU A 98 17.14 -6.38 -9.70
N ALA A 99 17.40 -5.72 -8.57
CA ALA A 99 16.72 -4.50 -8.17
C ALA A 99 16.89 -3.37 -9.21
N CYS A 100 18.11 -3.11 -9.68
CA CYS A 100 18.36 -2.08 -10.70
C CYS A 100 17.69 -2.41 -12.04
N VAL A 101 17.65 -3.69 -12.46
CA VAL A 101 16.99 -4.10 -13.71
C VAL A 101 15.47 -3.98 -13.59
N SER A 102 14.88 -4.41 -12.47
CA SER A 102 13.44 -4.31 -12.19
C SER A 102 12.97 -2.85 -12.14
N VAL A 103 13.72 -1.99 -11.43
CA VAL A 103 13.45 -0.56 -11.32
C VAL A 103 13.62 0.14 -12.67
N ALA A 104 14.65 -0.19 -13.45
CA ALA A 104 14.83 0.32 -14.80
C ALA A 104 13.63 -0.01 -15.70
N GLY A 105 13.06 -1.22 -15.58
CA GLY A 105 11.81 -1.60 -16.26
C GLY A 105 10.64 -0.68 -15.87
N ARG A 106 10.34 -0.58 -14.57
CA ARG A 106 9.24 0.28 -14.05
C ARG A 106 9.35 1.75 -14.48
N ILE A 107 10.57 2.29 -14.56
CA ILE A 107 10.81 3.65 -15.06
C ILE A 107 10.55 3.72 -16.57
N LEU A 108 11.08 2.78 -17.35
CA LEU A 108 10.84 2.70 -18.79
C LEU A 108 9.35 2.55 -19.14
N ASP A 109 8.60 1.85 -18.28
CA ASP A 109 7.15 1.73 -18.40
C ASP A 109 6.40 3.02 -17.99
N SER A 110 6.96 3.81 -17.09
CA SER A 110 6.35 5.07 -16.66
C SER A 110 6.59 6.23 -17.63
N LEU A 111 7.73 6.26 -18.32
CA LEU A 111 8.13 7.33 -19.24
C LEU A 111 7.28 7.40 -20.52
N ASP A 112 6.99 8.62 -21.00
CA ASP A 112 6.55 8.86 -22.38
C ASP A 112 7.65 9.54 -23.21
N ARG A 113 8.41 8.74 -23.95
CA ARG A 113 9.50 9.21 -24.82
C ARG A 113 9.02 9.98 -26.07
N GLY A 114 7.72 10.07 -26.31
CA GLY A 114 7.15 10.91 -27.37
C GLY A 114 7.12 12.41 -27.04
N ILE A 115 7.29 12.76 -25.76
CA ILE A 115 7.19 14.13 -25.25
C ILE A 115 8.58 14.70 -24.93
N ASP A 116 8.78 15.99 -25.19
CA ASP A 116 9.98 16.71 -24.77
C ASP A 116 9.88 17.06 -23.27
N PRO A 117 10.81 16.59 -22.41
CA PRO A 117 10.84 16.95 -20.99
C PRO A 117 11.00 18.45 -20.72
N CYS A 118 11.35 19.25 -21.73
CA CYS A 118 11.43 20.70 -21.64
C CYS A 118 10.09 21.41 -21.93
N GLN A 119 9.08 20.70 -22.45
CA GLN A 119 7.72 21.22 -22.66
C GLN A 119 6.79 20.77 -21.53
N ASP A 120 6.75 19.46 -21.28
CA ASP A 120 5.99 18.87 -20.17
C ASP A 120 6.80 17.74 -19.53
N PHE A 121 7.46 18.06 -18.42
CA PHE A 121 8.24 17.11 -17.65
C PHE A 121 7.36 16.07 -16.92
N TYR A 122 6.11 16.40 -16.60
CA TYR A 122 5.19 15.49 -15.93
C TYR A 122 4.68 14.43 -16.92
N GLN A 123 4.17 14.84 -18.09
CA GLN A 123 3.77 13.90 -19.13
C GLN A 123 4.95 13.07 -19.66
N TYR A 124 6.15 13.66 -19.81
CA TYR A 124 7.36 12.88 -20.11
C TYR A 124 7.65 11.82 -19.04
N SER A 125 7.50 12.15 -17.75
CA SER A 125 7.84 11.25 -16.64
C SER A 125 6.77 10.19 -16.35
N CYS A 126 5.51 10.49 -16.65
CA CYS A 126 4.34 9.77 -16.14
C CYS A 126 3.37 9.28 -17.23
N GLY A 127 3.43 9.82 -18.46
CA GLY A 127 2.48 9.50 -19.54
C GLY A 127 2.52 8.05 -20.02
N GLY A 128 3.60 7.32 -19.76
CA GLY A 128 3.68 5.86 -19.95
C GLY A 128 2.90 5.07 -18.90
N TRP A 129 2.83 5.58 -17.66
CA TRP A 129 2.05 5.01 -16.55
C TRP A 129 0.56 5.37 -16.69
N MET A 130 0.25 6.63 -16.97
CA MET A 130 -1.13 7.13 -17.12
C MET A 130 -1.91 6.47 -18.27
N ARG A 131 -1.22 5.99 -19.32
CA ARG A 131 -1.85 5.21 -20.41
C ARG A 131 -2.08 3.72 -20.08
N ARG A 132 -1.60 3.24 -18.93
CA ARG A 132 -1.59 1.82 -18.55
C ARG A 132 -2.38 1.49 -17.30
N ASN A 133 -2.54 2.47 -16.42
CA ASN A 133 -3.34 2.37 -15.22
C ASN A 133 -4.52 3.31 -15.49
N PRO A 134 -5.72 2.83 -15.87
CA PRO A 134 -6.92 3.66 -15.79
C PRO A 134 -7.24 3.99 -14.32
N LEU A 135 -8.36 4.66 -14.08
CA LEU A 135 -8.89 4.88 -12.73
C LEU A 135 -9.63 3.61 -12.29
N PRO A 136 -9.20 2.89 -11.23
CA PRO A 136 -9.86 1.65 -10.84
C PRO A 136 -11.26 1.88 -10.28
N ASP A 137 -12.11 0.88 -10.39
CA ASP A 137 -13.48 0.90 -9.89
C ASP A 137 -13.54 1.26 -8.39
N GLY A 138 -14.49 2.13 -8.02
CA GLY A 138 -14.62 2.67 -6.66
C GLY A 138 -13.56 3.70 -6.26
N ARG A 139 -12.62 4.08 -7.13
CA ARG A 139 -11.62 5.14 -6.89
C ARG A 139 -11.97 6.43 -7.63
N SER A 140 -11.80 7.57 -6.95
CA SER A 140 -11.94 8.92 -7.54
C SER A 140 -10.60 9.60 -7.85
N ARG A 141 -9.51 9.03 -7.32
CA ARG A 141 -8.13 9.36 -7.63
C ARG A 141 -7.34 8.07 -7.64
N TRP A 142 -6.41 7.95 -8.57
CA TRP A 142 -5.39 6.91 -8.56
C TRP A 142 -4.02 7.55 -8.73
N ASN A 143 -3.10 7.19 -7.84
CA ASN A 143 -1.73 7.66 -7.76
C ASN A 143 -0.86 6.62 -7.04
N THR A 144 0.45 6.87 -6.96
CA THR A 144 1.43 6.06 -6.22
C THR A 144 1.00 5.79 -4.77
N PHE A 145 0.47 6.79 -4.07
CA PHE A 145 0.02 6.67 -2.67
C PHE A 145 -1.18 5.70 -2.54
N ASN A 146 -2.18 5.81 -3.41
CA ASN A 146 -3.36 4.95 -3.44
C ASN A 146 -2.99 3.50 -3.80
N SER A 147 -2.08 3.31 -4.76
CA SER A 147 -1.60 1.97 -5.15
C SER A 147 -0.84 1.27 -4.01
N ILE A 148 -0.04 2.00 -3.24
CA ILE A 148 0.67 1.44 -2.06
C ILE A 148 -0.30 1.22 -0.89
N TRP A 149 -1.26 2.12 -0.68
CA TRP A 149 -2.31 1.95 0.33
C TRP A 149 -3.06 0.64 0.12
N ASP A 150 -3.49 0.35 -1.10
CA ASP A 150 -4.19 -0.91 -1.42
C ASP A 150 -3.32 -2.16 -1.23
N GLN A 151 -2.00 -2.05 -1.45
CA GLN A 151 -1.05 -3.11 -1.12
C GLN A 151 -0.93 -3.32 0.41
N ASN A 152 -0.86 -2.25 1.21
CA ASN A 152 -0.86 -2.34 2.67
C ASN A 152 -2.18 -2.96 3.19
N GLN A 153 -3.31 -2.54 2.64
CA GLN A 153 -4.63 -3.06 2.96
C GLN A 153 -4.74 -4.55 2.62
N ALA A 154 -4.21 -5.01 1.47
CA ALA A 154 -4.18 -6.43 1.11
C ALA A 154 -3.32 -7.28 2.07
N ILE A 155 -2.19 -6.75 2.56
CA ILE A 155 -1.36 -7.40 3.59
C ILE A 155 -2.14 -7.52 4.92
N LEU A 156 -2.76 -6.42 5.37
CA LEU A 156 -3.55 -6.39 6.60
C LEU A 156 -4.76 -7.35 6.55
N LYS A 157 -5.45 -7.42 5.41
CA LYS A 157 -6.51 -8.41 5.14
C LYS A 157 -6.02 -9.84 5.39
N HIS A 158 -4.86 -10.19 4.85
CA HIS A 158 -4.28 -11.53 5.00
C HIS A 158 -3.93 -11.87 6.45
N ILE A 159 -3.47 -10.88 7.24
CA ILE A 159 -3.17 -11.06 8.66
C ILE A 159 -4.46 -11.27 9.47
N LEU A 160 -5.46 -10.40 9.31
CA LEU A 160 -6.69 -10.44 10.12
C LEU A 160 -7.62 -11.61 9.76
N GLU A 161 -7.66 -12.06 8.50
CA GLU A 161 -8.47 -13.21 8.07
C GLU A 161 -7.78 -14.57 8.29
N ASN A 162 -6.57 -14.61 8.84
CA ASN A 162 -5.89 -15.86 9.10
C ASN A 162 -6.62 -16.67 10.19
N ALA A 163 -7.18 -17.82 9.82
CA ALA A 163 -7.87 -18.74 10.73
C ALA A 163 -6.95 -19.39 11.80
N THR A 164 -5.63 -19.21 11.71
CA THR A 164 -4.67 -19.59 12.78
C THR A 164 -4.10 -18.38 13.54
N PHE A 165 -4.66 -17.18 13.34
CA PHE A 165 -4.27 -15.99 14.09
C PHE A 165 -4.48 -16.21 15.60
N ASN A 166 -3.42 -15.95 16.36
CA ASN A 166 -3.40 -16.03 17.81
C ASN A 166 -2.27 -15.11 18.30
N SER A 167 -2.62 -14.06 19.04
CA SER A 167 -1.64 -13.11 19.60
C SER A 167 -1.62 -13.18 21.12
N SER A 168 -0.48 -12.82 21.71
CA SER A 168 -0.35 -12.55 23.15
C SER A 168 -0.86 -11.16 23.55
N SER A 169 -1.19 -10.29 22.59
CA SER A 169 -1.81 -8.97 22.82
C SER A 169 -3.33 -9.07 22.70
N GLU A 170 -4.03 -8.58 23.73
CA GLU A 170 -5.49 -8.43 23.68
C GLU A 170 -5.89 -7.27 22.77
N ALA A 171 -5.08 -6.21 22.61
CA ALA A 171 -5.34 -5.17 21.62
C ALA A 171 -5.31 -5.69 20.17
N GLU A 172 -4.36 -6.57 19.82
CA GLU A 172 -4.33 -7.23 18.51
C GLU A 172 -5.52 -8.19 18.33
N MET A 173 -5.95 -8.90 19.37
CA MET A 173 -7.17 -9.71 19.32
C MET A 173 -8.45 -8.86 19.21
N LYS A 174 -8.55 -7.73 19.91
CA LYS A 174 -9.63 -6.74 19.73
C LYS A 174 -9.67 -6.23 18.29
N THR A 175 -8.51 -5.98 17.68
CA THR A 175 -8.37 -5.57 16.28
C THR A 175 -8.97 -6.59 15.32
N GLN A 176 -8.65 -7.88 15.49
CA GLN A 176 -9.27 -8.94 14.70
C GLN A 176 -10.79 -9.04 14.93
N ARG A 177 -11.24 -9.07 16.19
CA ARG A 177 -12.68 -9.18 16.52
C ARG A 177 -13.50 -8.00 15.98
N PHE A 178 -12.94 -6.79 15.99
CA PHE A 178 -13.57 -5.60 15.43
C PHE A 178 -13.76 -5.73 13.92
N TYR A 179 -12.67 -6.07 13.20
CA TYR A 179 -12.70 -6.29 11.76
C TYR A 179 -13.70 -7.38 11.35
N LEU A 180 -13.66 -8.54 12.02
CA LEU A 180 -14.60 -9.64 11.79
C LEU A 180 -16.05 -9.24 12.06
N SER A 181 -16.33 -8.37 13.04
CA SER A 181 -17.68 -7.88 13.30
C SER A 181 -18.28 -7.07 12.13
N CYS A 182 -17.44 -6.33 11.41
CA CYS A 182 -17.85 -5.54 10.24
C CYS A 182 -18.11 -6.41 9.00
N LEU A 183 -17.41 -7.54 8.86
CA LEU A 183 -17.58 -8.52 7.79
C LEU A 183 -18.85 -9.38 7.92
N LYS A 184 -19.49 -9.44 9.09
CA LYS A 184 -20.73 -10.21 9.30
C LYS A 184 -21.96 -9.50 8.72
N GLU A 185 -21.97 -9.29 7.41
CA GLU A 185 -23.04 -8.59 6.69
C GLU A 185 -24.44 -9.15 7.00
N GLN A 186 -24.60 -10.48 7.05
CA GLN A 186 -25.88 -11.11 7.44
C GLN A 186 -26.40 -10.57 8.79
N ARG A 187 -25.51 -10.39 9.78
CA ARG A 187 -25.90 -9.92 11.12
C ARG A 187 -26.31 -8.44 11.11
N ILE A 188 -25.72 -7.65 10.22
CA ILE A 188 -26.06 -6.24 10.02
C ILE A 188 -27.41 -6.12 9.28
N GLU A 189 -27.63 -6.92 8.23
CA GLU A 189 -28.89 -7.02 7.47
C GLU A 189 -30.06 -7.61 8.29
N GLU A 190 -29.78 -8.42 9.31
CA GLU A 190 -30.75 -8.85 10.33
C GLU A 190 -31.18 -7.71 11.27
N LEU A 191 -30.22 -6.87 11.69
CA LEU A 191 -30.46 -5.76 12.63
C LEU A 191 -31.12 -4.55 11.96
N ARG A 192 -30.79 -4.30 10.68
CA ARG A 192 -31.31 -3.19 9.87
C ARG A 192 -31.10 -1.83 10.54
N GLN A 193 -32.05 -0.89 10.37
CA GLN A 193 -31.99 0.42 10.99
C GLN A 193 -32.15 0.42 12.53
N LYS A 194 -32.54 -0.71 13.14
CA LYS A 194 -32.96 -0.75 14.55
C LYS A 194 -31.92 -0.18 15.52
N PRO A 195 -30.60 -0.49 15.43
CA PRO A 195 -29.63 0.06 16.37
C PRO A 195 -29.57 1.59 16.37
N LEU A 196 -29.82 2.24 15.22
CA LEU A 196 -29.90 3.69 15.11
C LEU A 196 -31.27 4.21 15.56
N THR A 197 -32.38 3.51 15.31
CA THR A 197 -33.71 3.89 15.84
C THR A 197 -33.73 3.83 17.38
N ASP A 198 -33.26 2.74 17.98
CA ASP A 198 -33.14 2.57 19.44
C ASP A 198 -32.26 3.69 20.06
N LEU A 199 -31.20 4.11 19.35
CA LEU A 199 -30.32 5.21 19.74
C LEU A 199 -30.99 6.59 19.64
N ILE A 200 -31.72 6.86 18.56
CA ILE A 200 -32.49 8.10 18.36
C ILE A 200 -33.55 8.26 19.46
N GLU A 201 -34.26 7.19 19.83
CA GLU A 201 -35.22 7.21 20.93
C GLU A 201 -34.55 7.49 22.28
N LYS A 202 -33.37 6.91 22.52
CA LYS A 202 -32.60 7.12 23.75
C LYS A 202 -32.19 8.58 23.97
N ILE A 203 -31.89 9.34 22.91
CA ILE A 203 -31.50 10.77 23.01
C ILE A 203 -32.69 11.75 23.05
N GLY A 204 -33.91 11.29 22.75
CA GLY A 204 -35.14 12.10 22.85
C GLY A 204 -36.06 12.09 21.64
N GLY A 205 -35.73 11.30 20.61
CA GLY A 205 -36.52 11.15 19.38
C GLY A 205 -36.27 12.23 18.32
N TRP A 206 -36.82 11.99 17.14
CA TRP A 206 -36.64 12.82 15.94
C TRP A 206 -38.01 13.13 15.34
N ASN A 207 -38.20 14.34 14.81
CA ASN A 207 -39.52 14.72 14.30
C ASN A 207 -39.85 14.01 12.99
N ILE A 208 -38.84 13.62 12.22
CA ILE A 208 -38.99 12.81 11.00
C ILE A 208 -39.60 11.44 11.31
N SER A 209 -39.16 10.76 12.38
CA SER A 209 -39.76 9.51 12.87
C SER A 209 -40.96 9.72 13.81
N GLY A 210 -41.45 10.95 13.97
CA GLY A 210 -42.66 11.28 14.74
C GLY A 210 -42.60 11.01 16.25
N ASN A 211 -41.40 10.77 16.82
CA ASN A 211 -41.21 10.36 18.21
C ASN A 211 -40.43 11.37 19.07
N TRP A 212 -40.14 12.56 18.54
CA TRP A 212 -39.54 13.68 19.28
C TRP A 212 -40.43 14.16 20.45
N ARG A 213 -39.80 14.54 21.57
CA ARG A 213 -40.48 14.83 22.85
C ARG A 213 -40.40 16.29 23.33
N GLY A 214 -39.92 17.20 22.49
CA GLY A 214 -39.89 18.65 22.76
C GLY A 214 -38.52 19.17 23.24
N GLU A 215 -38.54 20.30 23.95
CA GLU A 215 -37.36 21.12 24.26
C GLU A 215 -36.30 20.40 25.13
N ASN A 216 -35.34 19.76 24.47
CA ASN A 216 -34.21 19.06 25.08
C ASN A 216 -32.85 19.41 24.45
N PHE A 217 -32.78 20.48 23.65
CA PHE A 217 -31.63 20.90 22.82
C PHE A 217 -30.27 20.67 23.48
N MET A 218 -30.04 21.22 24.67
CA MET A 218 -28.76 21.11 25.37
C MET A 218 -28.38 19.67 25.75
N SER A 219 -29.37 18.85 26.12
CA SER A 219 -29.19 17.43 26.45
C SER A 219 -28.82 16.61 25.20
N VAL A 220 -29.48 16.91 24.07
CA VAL A 220 -29.17 16.29 22.77
C VAL A 220 -27.78 16.69 22.31
N LEU A 221 -27.45 17.99 22.30
CA LEU A 221 -26.14 18.52 21.91
C LEU A 221 -25.00 17.88 22.70
N LYS A 222 -25.11 17.83 24.04
CA LYS A 222 -24.12 17.17 24.91
C LYS A 222 -23.94 15.69 24.56
N THR A 223 -25.04 14.96 24.36
CA THR A 223 -24.98 13.52 24.09
C THR A 223 -24.44 13.22 22.68
N VAL A 224 -24.91 13.95 21.66
CA VAL A 224 -24.49 13.81 20.25
C VAL A 224 -23.03 14.19 20.06
N SER A 225 -22.58 15.30 20.66
CA SER A 225 -21.25 15.84 20.43
C SER A 225 -20.20 15.30 21.42
N GLY A 226 -20.54 15.24 22.71
CA GLY A 226 -19.66 14.69 23.75
C GLY A 226 -19.52 13.17 23.65
N THR A 227 -20.63 12.43 23.82
CA THR A 227 -20.58 10.96 23.89
C THR A 227 -20.38 10.30 22.53
N TYR A 228 -20.99 10.84 21.46
CA TYR A 228 -20.97 10.24 20.12
C TYR A 228 -20.07 10.95 19.10
N ARG A 229 -19.32 11.98 19.54
CA ARG A 229 -18.22 12.60 18.77
C ARG A 229 -18.63 13.06 17.36
N ALA A 230 -19.89 13.45 17.18
CA ALA A 230 -20.32 14.31 16.07
C ALA A 230 -20.00 15.78 16.39
N THR A 231 -20.03 16.68 15.42
CA THR A 231 -19.63 18.09 15.62
C THR A 231 -20.63 19.10 15.03
N PRO A 232 -21.92 19.05 15.44
CA PRO A 232 -22.91 20.06 15.05
C PRO A 232 -22.55 21.43 15.63
N PHE A 233 -22.71 22.49 14.85
CA PHE A 233 -22.35 23.89 15.16
C PHE A 233 -20.85 24.17 15.41
N PHE A 234 -20.17 23.37 16.23
CA PHE A 234 -18.77 23.55 16.58
C PHE A 234 -18.12 22.22 16.98
N SER A 235 -16.79 22.19 16.86
CA SER A 235 -15.96 21.10 17.31
C SER A 235 -15.30 21.47 18.64
N VAL A 236 -15.18 20.49 19.55
CA VAL A 236 -14.39 20.64 20.78
C VAL A 236 -13.42 19.49 20.91
N PHE A 237 -12.17 19.84 21.19
CA PHE A 237 -11.06 18.91 21.35
C PHE A 237 -10.05 19.46 22.37
N VAL A 238 -9.09 18.61 22.72
CA VAL A 238 -7.98 18.93 23.63
C VAL A 238 -6.68 18.57 22.91
N SER A 239 -5.78 19.53 22.84
CA SER A 239 -4.46 19.41 22.23
C SER A 239 -3.52 20.48 22.80
N ALA A 240 -2.24 20.44 22.42
CA ALA A 240 -1.23 21.40 22.88
C ALA A 240 -1.64 22.86 22.60
N ASP A 241 -1.51 23.72 23.61
CA ASP A 241 -1.70 25.16 23.47
C ASP A 241 -0.62 25.72 22.54
N SER A 242 -1.02 26.30 21.40
CA SER A 242 -0.08 26.86 20.42
C SER A 242 0.86 27.90 21.03
N LYS A 243 0.49 28.60 22.12
CA LYS A 243 1.37 29.56 22.82
C LYS A 243 2.04 28.98 24.08
N SER A 244 1.88 27.69 24.34
CA SER A 244 2.49 26.96 25.47
C SER A 244 2.54 25.45 25.15
N SER A 245 3.47 25.03 24.29
CA SER A 245 3.59 23.66 23.76
C SER A 245 3.74 22.56 24.81
N ASN A 246 4.16 22.91 26.04
CA ASN A 246 4.29 22.00 27.17
C ASN A 246 2.96 21.73 27.92
N SER A 247 1.84 22.26 27.46
CA SER A 247 0.51 22.12 28.11
C SER A 247 -0.60 21.89 27.09
N ASN A 248 -1.54 20.99 27.40
CA ASN A 248 -2.80 20.87 26.67
C ASN A 248 -3.80 21.96 27.09
N ILE A 249 -4.71 22.34 26.19
CA ILE A 249 -5.79 23.30 26.42
C ILE A 249 -7.07 22.85 25.71
N ILE A 250 -8.23 23.33 26.17
CA ILE A 250 -9.51 23.14 25.47
C ILE A 250 -9.51 24.03 24.22
N GLN A 251 -9.89 23.46 23.07
CA GLN A 251 -9.94 24.18 21.79
C GLN A 251 -11.34 24.05 21.17
N VAL A 252 -11.86 25.15 20.62
CA VAL A 252 -13.20 25.26 20.01
C VAL A 252 -13.10 25.90 18.63
N ASP A 253 -13.70 25.27 17.63
CA ASP A 253 -13.62 25.72 16.23
C ASP A 253 -14.89 25.41 15.41
N GLN A 254 -15.02 26.07 14.26
CA GLN A 254 -16.12 25.95 13.29
C GLN A 254 -16.28 24.52 12.75
N SER A 255 -17.52 24.05 12.61
CA SER A 255 -17.82 22.73 12.02
C SER A 255 -19.30 22.62 11.61
N GLY A 256 -19.88 21.42 11.61
CA GLY A 256 -21.32 21.23 11.46
C GLY A 256 -21.84 21.23 10.02
N LEU A 257 -20.94 21.15 9.04
CA LEU A 257 -21.24 20.87 7.63
C LEU A 257 -20.90 19.40 7.33
N PHE A 258 -21.65 18.76 6.42
CA PHE A 258 -21.36 17.41 5.96
C PHE A 258 -20.56 17.38 4.65
N LEU A 259 -20.84 18.30 3.71
CA LEU A 259 -20.11 18.36 2.45
C LEU A 259 -18.68 18.91 2.66
N PRO A 260 -17.66 18.47 1.88
CA PRO A 260 -16.24 18.68 2.23
C PRO A 260 -15.74 20.13 2.28
N SER A 261 -16.52 21.09 1.79
CA SER A 261 -16.26 22.53 1.90
C SER A 261 -17.57 23.31 1.94
N ARG A 262 -17.56 24.46 2.61
CA ARG A 262 -18.57 25.53 2.51
C ARG A 262 -18.96 25.85 1.06
N ASP A 263 -18.02 25.77 0.12
CA ASP A 263 -18.24 26.20 -1.26
C ASP A 263 -19.14 25.24 -2.06
N TYR A 264 -19.36 24.01 -1.59
CA TYR A 264 -20.40 23.12 -2.12
C TYR A 264 -21.81 23.68 -1.88
N TYR A 265 -22.05 24.32 -0.73
CA TYR A 265 -23.34 24.95 -0.38
C TYR A 265 -23.53 26.31 -1.09
N LEU A 266 -22.43 27.07 -1.27
CA LEU A 266 -22.48 28.45 -1.75
C LEU A 266 -22.37 28.57 -3.28
N ASN A 267 -21.50 27.82 -3.95
CA ASN A 267 -21.36 27.86 -5.42
C ASN A 267 -22.40 26.96 -6.10
N LYS A 268 -23.68 27.31 -5.97
CA LYS A 268 -24.81 26.55 -6.53
C LYS A 268 -24.75 26.40 -8.05
N THR A 269 -24.04 27.28 -8.76
CA THR A 269 -23.81 27.23 -10.21
C THR A 269 -22.91 26.08 -10.66
N ALA A 270 -21.89 25.71 -9.88
CA ALA A 270 -21.08 24.52 -10.13
C ALA A 270 -21.65 23.29 -9.42
N ASN A 271 -22.04 23.46 -8.15
CA ASN A 271 -22.29 22.36 -7.21
C ASN A 271 -23.76 21.96 -7.07
N GLY A 272 -24.68 22.52 -7.89
CA GLY A 272 -26.11 22.22 -7.81
C GLY A 272 -26.45 20.73 -7.82
N LYS A 273 -25.83 19.95 -8.73
CA LYS A 273 -25.98 18.47 -8.78
C LYS A 273 -25.62 17.78 -7.47
N VAL A 274 -24.59 18.28 -6.76
CA VAL A 274 -24.14 17.72 -5.48
C VAL A 274 -25.12 18.05 -4.37
N LEU A 275 -25.69 19.25 -4.37
CA LEU A 275 -26.75 19.64 -3.43
C LEU A 275 -28.04 18.84 -3.65
N ASP A 276 -28.44 18.64 -4.91
CA ASP A 276 -29.59 17.79 -5.27
C ASP A 276 -29.37 16.33 -4.84
N ALA A 277 -28.15 15.80 -5.02
CA ALA A 277 -27.78 14.45 -4.57
C ALA A 277 -27.70 14.34 -3.03
N TYR A 278 -27.23 15.39 -2.34
CA TYR A 278 -27.17 15.43 -0.88
C TYR A 278 -28.58 15.45 -0.29
N LEU A 279 -29.49 16.28 -0.83
CA LEU A 279 -30.89 16.27 -0.43
C LEU A 279 -31.55 14.89 -0.67
N GLN A 280 -31.29 14.24 -1.81
CA GLN A 280 -31.78 12.88 -2.07
C GLN A 280 -31.23 11.83 -1.10
N TYR A 281 -29.97 11.96 -0.66
CA TYR A 281 -29.39 11.13 0.40
C TYR A 281 -30.08 11.37 1.74
N MET A 282 -30.24 12.63 2.14
CA MET A 282 -30.98 13.02 3.36
C MET A 282 -32.39 12.40 3.36
N VAL A 283 -33.14 12.57 2.27
CA VAL A 283 -34.51 12.04 2.14
C VAL A 283 -34.53 10.51 2.19
N SER A 284 -33.65 9.85 1.44
CA SER A 284 -33.54 8.38 1.44
C SER A 284 -33.29 7.83 2.86
N VAL A 285 -32.39 8.46 3.62
CA VAL A 285 -32.06 8.04 5.00
C VAL A 285 -33.21 8.35 5.97
N GLY A 286 -33.92 9.47 5.80
CA GLY A 286 -35.11 9.81 6.59
C GLY A 286 -36.26 8.83 6.40
N GLU A 287 -36.51 8.38 5.17
CA GLU A 287 -37.49 7.33 4.85
C GLU A 287 -37.08 5.96 5.42
N LEU A 288 -35.81 5.58 5.31
CA LEU A 288 -35.28 4.33 5.88
C LEU A 288 -35.39 4.26 7.42
N LEU A 289 -35.41 5.42 8.07
CA LEU A 289 -35.62 5.58 9.52
C LEU A 289 -37.09 5.78 9.91
N GLY A 290 -38.03 5.61 8.97
CA GLY A 290 -39.48 5.55 9.23
C GLY A 290 -40.26 6.84 9.00
N GLY A 291 -39.64 7.87 8.42
CA GLY A 291 -40.34 9.11 8.06
C GLY A 291 -41.28 8.94 6.86
N SER A 292 -42.32 9.78 6.78
CA SER A 292 -43.26 9.77 5.66
C SER A 292 -42.77 10.66 4.50
N PRO A 293 -42.77 10.19 3.23
CA PRO A 293 -42.04 10.83 2.13
C PRO A 293 -42.17 12.36 2.01
N GLY A 294 -43.41 12.87 1.88
CA GLY A 294 -43.66 14.31 1.75
C GLY A 294 -43.44 15.15 3.02
N SER A 295 -43.19 14.51 4.18
CA SER A 295 -42.78 15.17 5.42
C SER A 295 -41.25 15.15 5.59
N VAL A 296 -40.60 14.08 5.11
CA VAL A 296 -39.14 13.94 5.08
C VAL A 296 -38.55 14.98 4.14
N ASP A 297 -39.03 15.07 2.90
CA ASP A 297 -38.54 16.00 1.87
C ASP A 297 -38.51 17.47 2.35
N MET A 298 -39.63 17.94 2.92
CA MET A 298 -39.74 19.27 3.51
C MET A 298 -38.76 19.49 4.67
N GLN A 299 -38.65 18.53 5.60
CA GLN A 299 -37.77 18.68 6.76
C GLN A 299 -36.28 18.58 6.41
N MET A 300 -35.91 17.73 5.46
CA MET A 300 -34.52 17.64 4.97
C MET A 300 -34.13 18.87 4.16
N THR A 301 -35.05 19.46 3.39
CA THR A 301 -34.84 20.75 2.74
C THR A 301 -34.54 21.84 3.76
N GLN A 302 -35.28 21.91 4.87
CA GLN A 302 -35.02 22.87 5.96
C GLN A 302 -33.65 22.67 6.62
N ILE A 303 -33.19 21.42 6.80
CA ILE A 303 -31.85 21.14 7.32
C ILE A 303 -30.76 21.56 6.31
N LEU A 304 -30.98 21.36 5.01
CA LEU A 304 -30.04 21.78 3.96
C LEU A 304 -29.96 23.30 3.84
N GLU A 305 -31.09 24.01 3.98
CA GLU A 305 -31.11 25.47 4.11
C GLU A 305 -30.36 25.95 5.36
N PHE A 306 -30.52 25.25 6.49
CA PHE A 306 -29.81 25.55 7.73
C PHE A 306 -28.28 25.31 7.63
N GLU A 307 -27.85 24.20 7.01
CA GLU A 307 -26.43 23.97 6.71
C GLU A 307 -25.90 24.99 5.69
N THR A 308 -26.71 25.47 4.74
CA THR A 308 -26.32 26.55 3.82
C THR A 308 -26.11 27.88 4.57
N LEU A 309 -26.93 28.19 5.59
CA LEU A 309 -26.72 29.33 6.47
C LEU A 309 -25.41 29.18 7.27
N LEU A 310 -25.18 28.01 7.89
CA LEU A 310 -23.91 27.73 8.59
C LEU A 310 -22.70 27.89 7.65
N ALA A 311 -22.77 27.36 6.42
CA ALA A 311 -21.68 27.45 5.43
C ALA A 311 -21.37 28.89 5.02
N ASN A 312 -22.36 29.79 5.04
CA ASN A 312 -22.15 31.22 4.82
C ASN A 312 -21.44 31.91 6.00
N LEU A 313 -21.64 31.42 7.23
CA LEU A 313 -20.93 31.90 8.43
C LEU A 313 -19.50 31.35 8.52
N THR A 314 -19.27 30.10 8.08
CA THR A 314 -17.98 29.41 8.11
C THR A 314 -16.90 30.21 7.37
N VAL A 315 -15.79 30.51 8.05
CA VAL A 315 -14.69 31.33 7.52
C VAL A 315 -13.89 30.51 6.47
N PRO A 316 -13.50 31.09 5.32
CA PRO A 316 -12.71 30.41 4.28
C PRO A 316 -11.36 29.88 4.78
N GLN A 317 -10.90 28.77 4.20
CA GLN A 317 -9.69 28.08 4.65
C GLN A 317 -8.40 28.88 4.38
N ASP A 318 -8.36 29.70 3.34
CA ASP A 318 -7.22 30.57 3.01
C ASP A 318 -7.16 31.84 3.85
N GLU A 319 -8.28 32.30 4.43
CA GLU A 319 -8.31 33.35 5.46
C GLU A 319 -7.83 32.83 6.84
N ARG A 320 -7.81 31.51 7.04
CA ARG A 320 -7.45 30.84 8.29
C ARG A 320 -6.01 30.34 8.38
N ARG A 321 -5.12 30.71 7.45
CA ARG A 321 -3.70 30.31 7.44
C ARG A 321 -2.76 31.15 8.34
N ASP A 322 -3.31 32.05 9.15
CA ASP A 322 -2.54 32.97 10.01
C ASP A 322 -2.87 32.67 11.48
N GLU A 323 -2.05 31.82 12.09
CA GLU A 323 -2.30 31.25 13.42
C GLU A 323 -2.26 32.33 14.50
N GLU A 324 -1.39 33.34 14.35
CA GLU A 324 -1.35 34.46 15.30
C GLU A 324 -2.65 35.30 15.32
N LYS A 325 -3.38 35.40 14.19
CA LYS A 325 -4.71 36.04 14.13
C LYS A 325 -5.84 35.16 14.66
N ILE A 326 -5.89 33.88 14.28
CA ILE A 326 -7.03 33.02 14.67
C ILE A 326 -6.92 32.49 16.10
N TYR A 327 -5.71 32.41 16.69
CA TYR A 327 -5.55 32.04 18.10
C TYR A 327 -6.19 33.08 19.04
N ASN A 328 -7.33 32.74 19.65
CA ASN A 328 -7.98 33.59 20.65
C ASN A 328 -8.23 32.84 21.96
N ARG A 329 -7.29 32.95 22.90
CA ARG A 329 -7.41 32.45 24.27
C ARG A 329 -8.35 33.34 25.10
N MET A 330 -9.28 32.72 25.82
CA MET A 330 -10.27 33.36 26.72
C MET A 330 -10.66 32.38 27.85
N THR A 331 -11.48 32.80 28.81
CA THR A 331 -12.07 31.89 29.82
C THR A 331 -13.40 31.26 29.35
N ILE A 332 -13.88 30.21 30.03
CA ILE A 332 -15.27 29.71 29.83
C ILE A 332 -16.31 30.82 30.09
N SER A 333 -16.11 31.71 31.07
CA SER A 333 -17.02 32.84 31.33
C SER A 333 -17.02 33.90 30.21
N GLU A 334 -15.89 34.13 29.55
CA GLU A 334 -15.80 35.00 28.37
C GLU A 334 -16.44 34.33 27.14
N LEU A 335 -16.22 33.03 26.93
CA LEU A 335 -16.89 32.24 25.88
C LEU A 335 -18.41 32.19 26.07
N GLN A 336 -18.88 32.06 27.31
CA GLN A 336 -20.31 32.11 27.66
C GLN A 336 -20.93 33.48 27.36
N SER A 337 -20.14 34.54 27.43
CA SER A 337 -20.52 35.91 27.06
C SER A 337 -20.46 36.15 25.54
N LEU A 338 -19.58 35.43 24.84
CA LEU A 338 -19.39 35.49 23.38
C LEU A 338 -20.53 34.77 22.63
N ALA A 339 -20.89 33.57 23.07
CA ALA A 339 -21.84 32.68 22.37
C ALA A 339 -22.93 32.14 23.32
N PRO A 340 -23.85 33.01 23.81
CA PRO A 340 -24.78 32.69 24.91
C PRO A 340 -25.91 31.68 24.60
N ALA A 341 -26.05 31.19 23.36
CA ALA A 341 -27.03 30.16 23.00
C ALA A 341 -26.73 28.76 23.57
N PHE A 342 -25.51 28.54 24.05
CA PHE A 342 -25.03 27.28 24.61
C PHE A 342 -24.62 27.50 26.07
N ASP A 343 -24.95 26.57 26.96
CA ASP A 343 -24.37 26.54 28.31
C ASP A 343 -22.99 25.87 28.23
N TRP A 344 -21.95 26.67 28.05
CA TRP A 344 -20.59 26.17 27.82
C TRP A 344 -20.03 25.48 29.06
N MET A 345 -20.50 25.83 30.26
CA MET A 345 -20.08 25.17 31.50
C MET A 345 -20.64 23.74 31.59
N ASP A 346 -21.95 23.60 31.38
CA ASP A 346 -22.65 22.32 31.33
C ASP A 346 -22.17 21.44 30.16
N TYR A 347 -21.89 22.04 28.99
CA TYR A 347 -21.31 21.34 27.85
C TYR A 347 -19.91 20.79 28.15
N LEU A 348 -18.96 21.65 28.55
CA LEU A 348 -17.57 21.27 28.71
C LEU A 348 -17.39 20.30 29.88
N THR A 349 -18.11 20.51 30.99
CA THR A 349 -18.08 19.59 32.15
C THR A 349 -18.62 18.21 31.78
N PHE A 350 -19.63 18.12 30.90
CA PHE A 350 -20.10 16.83 30.39
C PHE A 350 -19.09 16.19 29.42
N ALA A 351 -18.61 16.96 28.43
CA ALA A 351 -17.74 16.45 27.37
C ALA A 351 -16.33 16.06 27.84
N LEU A 352 -15.87 16.62 28.97
CA LEU A 352 -14.55 16.39 29.57
C LEU A 352 -14.64 15.67 30.93
N SER A 353 -15.80 15.10 31.26
CA SER A 353 -16.01 14.30 32.47
C SER A 353 -15.02 13.12 32.54
N PRO A 354 -14.38 12.85 33.70
CA PRO A 354 -14.72 13.33 35.04
C PRO A 354 -13.86 14.52 35.54
N LEU A 355 -13.36 15.39 34.65
CA LEU A 355 -12.57 16.55 35.09
C LEU A 355 -13.43 17.65 35.70
N ASP A 356 -13.03 18.15 36.86
CA ASP A 356 -13.55 19.39 37.44
C ASP A 356 -13.06 20.59 36.61
N LEU A 357 -14.01 21.35 36.07
CA LEU A 357 -13.80 22.62 35.36
C LEU A 357 -14.37 23.80 36.18
N ASN A 358 -13.97 25.02 35.84
CA ASN A 358 -14.47 26.24 36.46
C ASN A 358 -14.58 27.39 35.45
N ASP A 359 -15.23 28.48 35.83
CA ASP A 359 -15.53 29.63 34.95
C ASP A 359 -14.28 30.43 34.51
N THR A 360 -13.13 30.21 35.14
CA THR A 360 -11.82 30.78 34.75
C THR A 360 -10.94 29.83 33.94
N GLU A 361 -11.42 28.62 33.64
CA GLU A 361 -10.72 27.63 32.81
C GLU A 361 -10.40 28.22 31.41
N PRO A 362 -9.15 28.12 30.92
CA PRO A 362 -8.75 28.72 29.65
C PRO A 362 -9.16 27.85 28.45
N VAL A 363 -9.71 28.50 27.43
CA VAL A 363 -10.15 27.92 26.16
C VAL A 363 -9.55 28.73 25.00
N VAL A 364 -9.12 28.07 23.93
CA VAL A 364 -8.77 28.70 22.66
C VAL A 364 -9.95 28.60 21.70
N VAL A 365 -10.37 29.74 21.15
CA VAL A 365 -11.40 29.83 20.11
C VAL A 365 -10.73 30.26 18.81
N TYR A 366 -10.93 29.51 17.72
CA TYR A 366 -10.36 29.87 16.42
C TYR A 366 -11.30 30.72 15.54
N GLY A 367 -12.62 30.59 15.74
CA GLY A 367 -13.64 31.37 15.02
C GLY A 367 -14.54 32.17 15.97
N LYS A 368 -14.07 33.32 16.46
CA LYS A 368 -14.83 34.19 17.39
C LYS A 368 -16.15 34.66 16.78
N GLU A 369 -16.04 35.35 15.64
CA GLU A 369 -17.15 35.97 14.92
C GLU A 369 -18.10 34.89 14.38
N TYR A 370 -17.57 33.71 14.07
CA TYR A 370 -18.35 32.51 13.73
C TYR A 370 -19.21 32.06 14.92
N LEU A 371 -18.64 31.82 16.10
CA LEU A 371 -19.41 31.39 17.27
C LEU A 371 -20.46 32.42 17.72
N GLN A 372 -20.18 33.72 17.57
CA GLN A 372 -21.17 34.78 17.78
C GLN A 372 -22.37 34.63 16.82
N GLN A 373 -22.12 34.59 15.51
CA GLN A 373 -23.17 34.49 14.50
C GLN A 373 -23.92 33.15 14.57
N VAL A 374 -23.25 32.06 14.93
CA VAL A 374 -23.88 30.75 15.18
C VAL A 374 -24.74 30.78 16.44
N SER A 375 -24.32 31.49 17.50
CA SER A 375 -25.16 31.71 18.68
C SER A 375 -26.40 32.55 18.35
N GLU A 376 -26.28 33.56 17.47
CA GLU A 376 -27.44 34.32 17.00
C GLU A 376 -28.35 33.46 16.11
N LEU A 377 -27.79 32.64 15.21
CA LEU A 377 -28.54 31.72 14.36
C LEU A 377 -29.34 30.70 15.19
N VAL A 378 -28.71 30.06 16.18
CA VAL A 378 -29.38 29.08 17.07
C VAL A 378 -30.50 29.74 17.87
N ASN A 379 -30.27 30.91 18.48
CA ASN A 379 -31.29 31.62 19.26
C ASN A 379 -32.51 32.07 18.42
N ASN A 380 -32.36 32.22 17.10
CA ASN A 380 -33.43 32.62 16.18
C ASN A 380 -34.04 31.44 15.38
N THR A 381 -33.61 30.20 15.63
CA THR A 381 -34.08 29.00 14.90
C THR A 381 -35.09 28.20 15.71
N ASP A 382 -36.07 27.60 15.01
CA ASP A 382 -37.09 26.76 15.64
C ASP A 382 -36.48 25.51 16.34
N PRO A 383 -36.87 25.19 17.60
CA PRO A 383 -36.33 24.05 18.34
C PRO A 383 -36.49 22.68 17.66
N MET A 384 -37.52 22.49 16.84
CA MET A 384 -37.72 21.27 16.05
C MET A 384 -36.66 21.15 14.96
N LEU A 385 -36.33 22.26 14.28
CA LEU A 385 -35.27 22.29 13.25
C LEU A 385 -33.89 22.09 13.88
N LEU A 386 -33.63 22.71 15.04
CA LEU A 386 -32.39 22.48 15.81
C LEU A 386 -32.24 21.02 16.23
N ASN A 387 -33.29 20.39 16.76
CA ASN A 387 -33.26 18.96 17.09
C ASN A 387 -33.08 18.10 15.84
N ASN A 388 -33.75 18.44 14.73
CA ASN A 388 -33.63 17.70 13.48
C ASN A 388 -32.20 17.75 12.92
N TYR A 389 -31.53 18.91 12.95
CA TYR A 389 -30.13 19.07 12.55
C TYR A 389 -29.15 18.35 13.50
N LEU A 390 -29.38 18.39 14.82
CA LEU A 390 -28.60 17.65 15.81
C LEU A 390 -28.68 16.13 15.59
N VAL A 391 -29.89 15.60 15.39
CA VAL A 391 -30.08 14.17 15.09
C VAL A 391 -29.52 13.82 13.71
N TRP A 392 -29.64 14.70 12.71
CA TRP A 392 -29.04 14.49 11.39
C TRP A 392 -27.51 14.36 11.46
N ASN A 393 -26.83 15.15 12.29
CA ASN A 393 -25.39 14.98 12.56
C ASN A 393 -25.04 13.59 13.13
N LEU A 394 -25.85 13.06 14.06
CA LEU A 394 -25.66 11.71 14.59
C LEU A 394 -25.98 10.62 13.54
N VAL A 395 -27.07 10.79 12.79
CA VAL A 395 -27.49 9.85 11.74
C VAL A 395 -26.39 9.71 10.69
N GLN A 396 -25.81 10.82 10.22
CA GLN A 396 -24.69 10.81 9.28
C GLN A 396 -23.46 10.11 9.86
N LYS A 397 -23.10 10.40 11.12
CA LYS A 397 -21.98 9.78 11.83
C LYS A 397 -22.11 8.24 11.95
N MET A 398 -23.34 7.73 12.06
CA MET A 398 -23.62 6.30 12.26
C MET A 398 -24.07 5.54 11.01
N SER A 399 -24.38 6.21 9.88
CA SER A 399 -25.00 5.56 8.71
C SER A 399 -24.15 4.49 8.03
N SER A 400 -22.82 4.63 8.06
CA SER A 400 -21.86 3.63 7.54
C SER A 400 -21.83 2.32 8.34
N SER A 401 -22.43 2.31 9.54
CA SER A 401 -22.45 1.16 10.46
C SER A 401 -23.73 0.32 10.37
N LEU A 402 -24.56 0.55 9.35
CA LEU A 402 -25.88 -0.06 9.15
C LEU A 402 -25.94 -0.96 7.91
N ASP A 403 -27.14 -1.46 7.60
CA ASP A 403 -27.41 -2.35 6.46
C ASP A 403 -27.23 -1.67 5.09
N SER A 404 -27.16 -2.50 4.04
CA SER A 404 -26.76 -2.05 2.70
C SER A 404 -27.72 -1.04 2.07
N ARG A 405 -28.92 -0.78 2.61
CA ARG A 405 -29.78 0.31 2.14
C ARG A 405 -29.21 1.69 2.48
N PHE A 406 -28.55 1.82 3.64
CA PHE A 406 -27.86 3.05 4.03
C PHE A 406 -26.57 3.24 3.24
N GLU A 407 -25.80 2.17 3.02
CA GLU A 407 -24.62 2.19 2.16
C GLU A 407 -24.98 2.60 0.71
N LYS A 408 -25.99 1.97 0.10
CA LYS A 408 -26.51 2.32 -1.25
C LYS A 408 -27.11 3.74 -1.33
N ALA A 409 -27.54 4.33 -0.23
CA ALA A 409 -27.96 5.74 -0.19
C ALA A 409 -26.74 6.67 -0.19
N GLN A 410 -25.72 6.36 0.62
CA GLN A 410 -24.48 7.13 0.70
C GLN A 410 -23.66 7.06 -0.59
N ASP A 411 -23.59 5.89 -1.22
CA ASP A 411 -22.80 5.66 -2.44
C ASP A 411 -23.23 6.56 -3.61
N LYS A 412 -24.53 6.86 -3.76
CA LYS A 412 -25.05 7.78 -4.79
C LYS A 412 -24.55 9.22 -4.60
N LEU A 413 -24.44 9.66 -3.35
CA LEU A 413 -23.89 10.97 -3.01
C LEU A 413 -22.38 11.00 -3.24
N LEU A 414 -21.67 9.90 -2.93
CA LEU A 414 -20.24 9.78 -3.16
C LEU A 414 -19.89 9.70 -4.66
N GLU A 415 -20.71 9.02 -5.47
CA GLU A 415 -20.67 9.05 -6.93
C GLU A 415 -20.87 10.48 -7.46
N SER A 416 -21.81 11.23 -6.87
CA SER A 416 -22.09 12.64 -7.24
C SER A 416 -21.00 13.63 -6.79
N LEU A 417 -20.34 13.38 -5.66
CA LEU A 417 -19.25 14.20 -5.11
C LEU A 417 -17.91 13.97 -5.81
N TYR A 418 -17.63 12.72 -6.18
CA TYR A 418 -16.29 12.27 -6.55
C TYR A 418 -16.20 11.54 -7.90
N GLY A 419 -17.32 11.39 -8.62
CA GLY A 419 -17.41 10.73 -9.92
C GLY A 419 -17.27 9.19 -9.89
N ALA A 420 -17.02 8.60 -8.72
CA ALA A 420 -16.66 7.20 -8.57
C ALA A 420 -17.75 6.37 -7.89
N LYS A 421 -18.12 5.24 -8.50
CA LYS A 421 -19.09 4.28 -7.94
C LYS A 421 -18.48 3.47 -6.80
N LYS A 422 -18.67 3.93 -5.56
CA LYS A 422 -18.23 3.21 -4.35
C LYS A 422 -18.82 1.80 -4.22
N SER A 423 -19.91 1.48 -4.90
CA SER A 423 -20.51 0.12 -4.95
C SER A 423 -19.54 -0.98 -5.41
N CYS A 424 -18.40 -0.63 -6.03
CA CYS A 424 -17.37 -1.58 -6.45
C CYS A 424 -16.27 -1.80 -5.38
N THR A 425 -16.23 -1.00 -4.31
CA THR A 425 -15.27 -1.17 -3.20
C THR A 425 -15.66 -2.41 -2.37
N PRO A 426 -14.80 -3.44 -2.27
CA PRO A 426 -15.15 -4.65 -1.50
C PRO A 426 -15.33 -4.35 -0.01
N ARG A 427 -16.33 -4.98 0.63
CA ARG A 427 -16.67 -4.79 2.06
C ARG A 427 -15.45 -4.87 2.99
N TRP A 428 -14.49 -5.75 2.69
CA TRP A 428 -13.28 -5.92 3.48
C TRP A 428 -12.39 -4.66 3.53
N GLN A 429 -12.35 -3.84 2.46
CA GLN A 429 -11.62 -2.57 2.48
C GLN A 429 -12.34 -1.54 3.35
N THR A 430 -13.67 -1.44 3.26
CA THR A 430 -14.48 -0.63 4.18
C THR A 430 -14.25 -1.04 5.63
N CYS A 431 -14.20 -2.35 5.91
CA CYS A 431 -13.97 -2.86 7.25
C CYS A 431 -12.54 -2.64 7.76
N LEU A 432 -11.51 -2.75 6.92
CA LEU A 432 -10.14 -2.38 7.29
C LEU A 432 -10.03 -0.88 7.58
N SER A 433 -10.63 0.00 6.77
CA SER A 433 -10.62 1.45 7.03
C SER A 433 -11.23 1.75 8.41
N ASN A 434 -12.41 1.22 8.72
CA ASN A 434 -13.02 1.36 10.05
C ASN A 434 -12.17 0.73 11.17
N THR A 435 -11.33 -0.25 10.87
CA THR A 435 -10.41 -0.87 11.85
C THR A 435 -9.16 -0.01 12.08
N ASP A 436 -8.66 0.68 11.04
CA ASP A 436 -7.57 1.65 11.15
C ASP A 436 -8.02 2.90 11.94
N ASP A 437 -9.19 3.44 11.59
CA ASP A 437 -9.85 4.59 12.23
C ASP A 437 -10.12 4.38 13.74
N THR A 438 -10.13 3.13 14.23
CA THR A 438 -10.48 2.77 15.62
C THR A 438 -9.36 2.10 16.42
N LEU A 439 -8.57 1.24 15.78
CA LEU A 439 -7.55 0.38 16.39
C LEU A 439 -6.19 0.47 15.67
N GLY A 440 -5.97 1.56 14.92
CA GLY A 440 -4.85 1.73 14.01
C GLY A 440 -3.44 1.54 14.57
N PHE A 441 -3.18 1.75 15.87
CA PHE A 441 -1.87 1.43 16.45
C PHE A 441 -1.67 -0.06 16.72
N ALA A 442 -2.72 -0.79 17.09
CA ALA A 442 -2.69 -2.25 17.21
C ALA A 442 -2.67 -2.92 15.82
N LEU A 443 -3.39 -2.37 14.85
CA LEU A 443 -3.28 -2.74 13.43
C LEU A 443 -1.86 -2.46 12.89
N GLY A 444 -1.25 -1.36 13.32
CA GLY A 444 0.12 -0.98 12.96
C GLY A 444 1.20 -1.86 13.58
N SER A 445 0.99 -2.37 14.78
CA SER A 445 1.85 -3.43 15.35
C SER A 445 1.88 -4.65 14.43
N LEU A 446 0.71 -5.13 14.00
CA LEU A 446 0.59 -6.25 13.07
C LEU A 446 1.24 -5.96 11.70
N PHE A 447 1.05 -4.74 11.16
CA PHE A 447 1.70 -4.30 9.93
C PHE A 447 3.23 -4.34 10.05
N VAL A 448 3.79 -3.61 11.02
CA VAL A 448 5.24 -3.47 11.24
C VAL A 448 5.90 -4.82 11.47
N LYS A 449 5.30 -5.70 12.27
CA LYS A 449 5.78 -7.07 12.52
C LYS A 449 5.85 -7.92 11.24
N SER A 450 5.05 -7.61 10.22
CA SER A 450 5.00 -8.34 8.94
C SER A 450 5.78 -7.70 7.79
N THR A 451 6.02 -6.38 7.79
CA THR A 451 6.53 -5.66 6.61
C THR A 451 7.86 -4.93 6.82
N PHE A 452 8.19 -4.52 8.04
CA PHE A 452 9.20 -3.47 8.24
C PHE A 452 10.53 -4.00 8.80
N ASP A 453 11.58 -3.94 7.96
CA ASP A 453 12.96 -4.24 8.36
C ASP A 453 13.55 -3.13 9.26
N LYS A 454 14.06 -3.50 10.44
CA LYS A 454 14.72 -2.58 11.37
C LYS A 454 15.89 -1.83 10.75
N ASN A 455 16.61 -2.41 9.80
CA ASN A 455 17.71 -1.71 9.12
C ASN A 455 17.22 -0.59 8.17
N SER A 456 15.94 -0.59 7.78
CA SER A 456 15.36 0.54 7.04
C SER A 456 15.18 1.80 7.89
N LYS A 457 14.91 1.67 9.20
CA LYS A 457 14.85 2.80 10.15
C LYS A 457 16.19 3.54 10.17
N ASN A 458 17.29 2.83 10.43
CA ASN A 458 18.65 3.37 10.45
C ASN A 458 19.06 4.11 9.14
N ILE A 459 18.64 3.60 7.98
CA ILE A 459 18.97 4.21 6.68
C ILE A 459 18.14 5.49 6.44
N ALA A 460 16.87 5.49 6.87
CA ALA A 460 16.01 6.67 6.80
C ALA A 460 16.48 7.76 7.79
N GLU A 461 16.87 7.40 9.02
CA GLU A 461 17.51 8.28 10.01
C GLU A 461 18.78 8.96 9.44
N GLN A 462 19.66 8.20 8.76
CA GLN A 462 20.81 8.81 8.07
C GLN A 462 20.36 9.76 6.95
N MET A 463 19.34 9.41 6.17
CA MET A 463 18.89 10.24 5.05
C MET A 463 18.27 11.57 5.50
N ILE A 464 17.45 11.59 6.56
CA ILE A 464 16.90 12.86 7.08
C ILE A 464 18.02 13.75 7.66
N SER A 465 19.05 13.17 8.29
CA SER A 465 20.24 13.92 8.72
C SER A 465 21.00 14.54 7.54
N GLU A 466 21.26 13.78 6.46
CA GLU A 466 21.95 14.29 5.27
C GLU A 466 21.11 15.35 4.51
N ILE A 467 19.79 15.38 4.71
CA ILE A 467 18.87 16.41 4.18
C ILE A 467 18.83 17.66 5.08
N ARG A 468 18.87 17.49 6.41
CA ARG A 468 18.98 18.59 7.39
C ARG A 468 20.27 19.38 7.17
N ASP A 469 21.41 18.70 7.04
CA ASP A 469 22.71 19.30 6.68
C ASP A 469 22.61 20.17 5.40
N ALA A 470 21.93 19.67 4.37
CA ALA A 470 21.79 20.35 3.08
C ALA A 470 20.83 21.56 3.14
N PHE A 471 19.79 21.47 3.97
CA PHE A 471 18.86 22.56 4.25
C PHE A 471 19.55 23.69 5.03
N GLU A 472 20.32 23.38 6.06
CA GLU A 472 21.08 24.37 6.84
C GLU A 472 22.20 25.05 6.05
N LEU A 473 22.93 24.29 5.23
CA LEU A 473 23.91 24.85 4.29
C LEU A 473 23.22 25.83 3.32
N THR A 474 21.97 25.54 2.95
CA THR A 474 21.14 26.44 2.14
C THR A 474 20.69 27.68 2.93
N LEU A 475 20.25 27.53 4.19
CA LEU A 475 19.87 28.64 5.08
C LEU A 475 21.02 29.65 5.21
N GLY A 476 22.24 29.17 5.46
CA GLY A 476 23.44 30.02 5.59
C GLY A 476 23.71 30.92 4.38
N GLY A 477 23.30 30.48 3.18
CA GLY A 477 23.42 31.24 1.93
C GLY A 477 22.27 32.20 1.62
N LEU A 478 21.19 32.26 2.42
CA LEU A 478 20.01 33.09 2.13
C LEU A 478 20.29 34.59 2.33
N THR A 479 20.57 35.29 1.23
CA THR A 479 20.87 36.75 1.19
C THR A 479 19.70 37.66 1.57
N TRP A 480 18.47 37.14 1.59
CA TRP A 480 17.25 37.91 1.83
C TRP A 480 16.84 37.96 3.31
N MET A 481 17.39 37.05 4.11
CA MET A 481 17.17 36.96 5.55
C MET A 481 18.35 37.64 6.27
N ASP A 482 18.10 38.25 7.43
CA ASP A 482 19.17 38.79 8.27
C ASP A 482 19.93 37.67 9.02
N GLU A 483 21.11 37.97 9.56
CA GLU A 483 21.95 36.96 10.22
C GLU A 483 21.33 36.36 11.50
N LYS A 484 20.58 37.16 12.26
CA LYS A 484 19.93 36.70 13.49
C LYS A 484 18.78 35.76 13.17
N THR A 485 17.93 36.11 12.19
CA THR A 485 16.85 35.23 11.73
C THR A 485 17.40 33.97 11.05
N ARG A 486 18.50 34.04 10.28
CA ARG A 486 19.19 32.83 9.77
C ARG A 486 19.67 31.91 10.87
N ARG A 487 20.21 32.48 11.96
CA ARG A 487 20.71 31.70 13.10
C ARG A 487 19.57 31.00 13.83
N ALA A 488 18.51 31.73 14.17
CA ALA A 488 17.30 31.16 14.78
C ALA A 488 16.62 30.12 13.87
N ALA A 489 16.68 30.28 12.54
CA ALA A 489 16.15 29.28 11.61
C ALA A 489 17.00 28.00 11.58
N LYS A 490 18.33 28.10 11.76
CA LYS A 490 19.18 26.91 11.99
C LYS A 490 18.90 26.32 13.38
N GLU A 491 18.85 27.11 14.44
CA GLU A 491 18.59 26.64 15.81
C GLU A 491 17.25 25.86 15.87
N LYS A 492 16.19 26.35 15.20
CA LYS A 492 14.94 25.58 14.98
C LYS A 492 15.14 24.29 14.18
N ALA A 493 15.96 24.28 13.13
CA ALA A 493 16.21 23.10 12.29
C ALA A 493 17.02 22.01 13.03
N ASP A 494 18.05 22.39 13.79
CA ASP A 494 18.77 21.51 14.72
C ASP A 494 17.78 20.82 15.67
N ALA A 495 16.83 21.60 16.22
CA ALA A 495 15.85 21.17 17.21
C ALA A 495 14.67 20.34 16.65
N ILE A 496 14.55 20.11 15.34
CA ILE A 496 13.46 19.30 14.77
C ILE A 496 13.61 17.84 15.23
N TYR A 497 12.53 17.28 15.79
CA TYR A 497 12.47 15.89 16.22
C TYR A 497 11.91 15.01 15.09
N ASP A 498 12.62 13.95 14.71
CA ASP A 498 12.22 13.03 13.64
C ASP A 498 11.76 11.67 14.19
N MET A 499 10.60 11.20 13.74
CA MET A 499 10.04 9.89 14.11
C MET A 499 9.82 9.02 12.87
N ILE A 500 10.42 7.83 12.85
CA ILE A 500 10.58 7.01 11.64
C ILE A 500 10.06 5.59 11.85
N GLY A 501 9.20 5.13 10.93
CA GLY A 501 8.56 3.82 10.92
C GLY A 501 7.33 3.76 11.82
N PHE A 502 7.53 3.79 13.13
CA PHE A 502 6.49 3.59 14.14
C PHE A 502 6.93 4.10 15.52
N PRO A 503 5.98 4.39 16.44
CA PRO A 503 6.30 4.62 17.85
C PRO A 503 6.60 3.27 18.53
N ASP A 504 7.69 3.21 19.30
CA ASP A 504 8.23 1.93 19.78
C ASP A 504 7.27 1.16 20.74
N PHE A 505 6.34 1.85 21.42
CA PHE A 505 5.35 1.24 22.34
C PHE A 505 4.47 0.16 21.68
N ILE A 506 4.20 0.24 20.37
CA ILE A 506 3.33 -0.74 19.70
C ILE A 506 3.98 -2.13 19.62
N LEU A 507 5.29 -2.23 19.81
CA LEU A 507 6.01 -3.50 19.84
C LEU A 507 6.14 -4.08 21.26
N ASP A 508 5.81 -3.32 22.30
CA ASP A 508 5.61 -3.87 23.65
C ASP A 508 4.14 -4.25 23.86
N THR A 509 3.88 -5.54 24.05
CA THR A 509 2.53 -6.09 24.26
C THR A 509 1.80 -5.42 25.42
N LYS A 510 2.50 -5.06 26.51
CA LYS A 510 1.88 -4.48 27.71
C LYS A 510 1.49 -3.03 27.47
N GLU A 511 2.37 -2.23 26.87
CA GLU A 511 2.06 -0.81 26.60
C GLU A 511 0.96 -0.67 25.55
N LEU A 512 0.96 -1.51 24.51
CA LEU A 512 -0.10 -1.57 23.51
C LEU A 512 -1.46 -2.00 24.12
N ASP A 513 -1.48 -3.02 24.99
CA ASP A 513 -2.71 -3.47 25.65
C ASP A 513 -3.23 -2.43 26.67
N GLU A 514 -2.33 -1.71 27.38
CA GLU A 514 -2.71 -0.62 28.30
C GLU A 514 -3.30 0.59 27.56
N VAL A 515 -2.86 0.90 26.33
CA VAL A 515 -3.47 1.96 25.49
C VAL A 515 -4.92 1.63 25.11
N TYR A 516 -5.28 0.35 24.98
CA TYR A 516 -6.62 -0.10 24.59
C TYR A 516 -7.41 -0.78 25.73
N ASP A 517 -7.05 -0.51 27.00
CA ASP A 517 -7.85 -0.93 28.15
C ASP A 517 -9.22 -0.23 28.19
N GLY A 518 -10.23 -0.91 28.72
CA GLY A 518 -11.61 -0.42 28.80
C GLY A 518 -12.35 -0.21 27.46
N PHE A 519 -11.70 -0.42 26.30
CA PHE A 519 -12.40 -0.51 25.01
C PHE A 519 -12.92 -1.93 24.77
N GLU A 520 -14.24 -2.09 24.87
CA GLU A 520 -14.93 -3.38 24.68
C GLU A 520 -15.35 -3.62 23.23
N VAL A 521 -14.99 -4.80 22.69
CA VAL A 521 -15.25 -5.19 21.29
C VAL A 521 -15.95 -6.55 21.24
N SER A 522 -17.12 -6.62 20.60
CA SER A 522 -17.88 -7.84 20.38
C SER A 522 -17.92 -8.21 18.90
N GLU A 523 -17.61 -9.46 18.58
CA GLU A 523 -17.56 -9.95 17.20
C GLU A 523 -18.94 -9.98 16.49
N ASP A 524 -20.06 -9.81 17.21
CA ASP A 524 -21.43 -9.89 16.66
C ASP A 524 -22.20 -8.55 16.66
N ALA A 525 -21.53 -7.44 16.99
CA ALA A 525 -22.19 -6.17 17.30
C ALA A 525 -21.45 -4.92 16.76
N PHE A 526 -21.10 -4.89 15.47
CA PHE A 526 -20.33 -3.81 14.83
C PHE A 526 -20.81 -2.39 15.16
N PHE A 527 -22.11 -2.10 15.05
CA PHE A 527 -22.69 -0.79 15.42
C PHE A 527 -22.43 -0.41 16.89
N GLN A 528 -22.47 -1.39 17.80
CA GLN A 528 -22.18 -1.15 19.22
C GLN A 528 -20.67 -0.96 19.46
N ASN A 529 -19.80 -1.64 18.70
CA ASN A 529 -18.35 -1.41 18.75
C ASN A 529 -18.00 0.03 18.36
N MET A 530 -18.67 0.59 17.35
CA MET A 530 -18.52 2.00 16.95
C MET A 530 -18.97 2.97 18.06
N LEU A 531 -20.11 2.71 18.71
CA LEU A 531 -20.55 3.50 19.88
C LEU A 531 -19.59 3.37 21.08
N ASN A 532 -19.03 2.18 21.32
CA ASN A 532 -18.03 1.94 22.36
C ASN A 532 -16.76 2.75 22.06
N PHE A 533 -16.31 2.77 20.79
CA PHE A 533 -15.14 3.53 20.35
C PHE A 533 -15.32 5.04 20.52
N TYR A 534 -16.47 5.62 20.16
CA TYR A 534 -16.68 7.06 20.32
C TYR A 534 -16.68 7.48 21.81
N ASN A 535 -17.29 6.68 22.69
CA ASN A 535 -17.22 6.87 24.14
C ASN A 535 -15.79 6.70 24.71
N PHE A 536 -15.02 5.74 24.19
CA PHE A 536 -13.62 5.52 24.56
C PHE A 536 -12.71 6.67 24.12
N SER A 537 -12.80 7.11 22.86
CA SER A 537 -12.03 8.25 22.33
C SER A 537 -12.39 9.58 23.00
N ALA A 538 -13.62 9.77 23.46
CA ALA A 538 -14.02 10.92 24.27
C ALA A 538 -13.23 10.98 25.59
N LYS A 539 -13.13 9.85 26.31
CA LYS A 539 -12.35 9.74 27.56
C LYS A 539 -10.86 9.97 27.34
N LEU A 540 -10.27 9.31 26.33
CA LEU A 540 -8.85 9.47 26.00
C LEU A 540 -8.48 10.93 25.68
N MET A 541 -9.39 11.67 25.03
CA MET A 541 -9.24 13.09 24.74
C MET A 541 -9.37 13.96 26.01
N ALA A 542 -10.39 13.72 26.83
CA ALA A 542 -10.57 14.42 28.11
C ALA A 542 -9.35 14.25 29.03
N GLU A 543 -8.82 13.03 29.13
CA GLU A 543 -7.64 12.71 29.93
C GLU A 543 -6.38 13.50 29.58
N GLN A 544 -6.24 14.02 28.35
CA GLN A 544 -5.05 14.80 27.97
C GLN A 544 -5.02 16.18 28.62
N LEU A 545 -6.16 16.76 29.01
CA LEU A 545 -6.24 18.18 29.41
C LEU A 545 -5.40 18.52 30.65
N ARG A 546 -5.12 17.52 31.50
CA ARG A 546 -4.27 17.67 32.71
C ARG A 546 -2.92 16.95 32.59
N LYS A 547 -2.61 16.37 31.42
CA LYS A 547 -1.31 15.75 31.09
C LYS A 547 -0.50 16.73 30.22
N PRO A 548 0.84 16.77 30.32
CA PRO A 548 1.66 17.44 29.31
C PRO A 548 1.54 16.71 27.97
N PRO A 549 1.60 17.39 26.81
CA PRO A 549 1.61 16.74 25.51
C PRO A 549 2.81 15.79 25.38
N ASN A 550 2.56 14.51 25.02
CA ASN A 550 3.63 13.57 24.75
C ASN A 550 4.17 13.77 23.33
N ARG A 551 5.50 13.93 23.19
CA ARG A 551 6.14 13.98 21.86
C ARG A 551 6.02 12.63 21.15
N GLU A 552 6.14 11.51 21.85
CA GLU A 552 6.05 10.16 21.28
C GLU A 552 4.62 9.76 20.84
N GLN A 553 3.60 10.60 21.04
CA GLN A 553 2.24 10.34 20.57
C GLN A 553 2.04 10.75 19.10
N TRP A 554 1.88 9.78 18.21
CA TRP A 554 1.71 10.02 16.77
C TRP A 554 0.27 10.46 16.42
N SER A 555 0.13 11.20 15.32
CA SER A 555 -1.14 11.63 14.71
C SER A 555 -1.51 10.82 13.46
N MET A 556 -0.65 9.90 13.02
CA MET A 556 -0.92 8.92 11.94
C MET A 556 -0.52 7.52 12.38
N THR A 557 -1.10 6.50 11.75
CA THR A 557 -0.87 5.08 12.08
C THR A 557 0.30 4.52 11.26
N PRO A 558 1.08 3.53 11.74
CA PRO A 558 2.28 3.04 11.05
C PRO A 558 2.09 2.60 9.58
N GLN A 559 0.92 2.07 9.24
CA GLN A 559 0.51 1.61 7.91
C GLN A 559 0.08 2.74 6.95
N THR A 560 -0.07 3.97 7.46
CA THR A 560 -0.45 5.15 6.67
C THR A 560 0.59 5.42 5.59
N VAL A 561 0.12 5.66 4.36
CA VAL A 561 0.97 6.05 3.22
C VAL A 561 0.95 7.57 3.09
N ASN A 562 1.59 8.25 4.03
CA ASN A 562 1.73 9.70 4.07
C ASN A 562 2.91 10.09 4.97
N ALA A 563 3.18 11.39 5.14
CA ALA A 563 4.04 11.96 6.18
C ALA A 563 3.39 13.22 6.78
N TYR A 564 3.97 13.82 7.82
CA TYR A 564 3.54 15.14 8.33
C TYR A 564 4.59 15.85 9.20
N TYR A 565 4.50 17.19 9.26
CA TYR A 565 5.06 18.06 10.29
C TYR A 565 3.99 18.48 11.30
N LEU A 566 4.34 18.57 12.59
CA LEU A 566 3.47 19.11 13.63
C LEU A 566 4.13 20.32 14.34
N PRO A 567 3.66 21.56 14.09
CA PRO A 567 4.29 22.78 14.62
C PRO A 567 4.43 22.81 16.15
N ASN A 568 3.38 22.40 16.88
CA ASN A 568 3.35 22.44 18.36
C ASN A 568 4.36 21.51 19.05
N LYS A 569 5.07 20.65 18.30
CA LYS A 569 6.16 19.81 18.82
C LYS A 569 7.51 20.06 18.13
N ASN A 570 7.51 20.84 17.05
CA ASN A 570 8.60 20.94 16.08
C ASN A 570 9.06 19.55 15.55
N GLU A 571 8.10 18.74 15.10
CA GLU A 571 8.27 17.30 14.87
C GLU A 571 7.90 16.88 13.44
N ILE A 572 8.71 16.02 12.80
CA ILE A 572 8.46 15.43 11.47
C ILE A 572 8.33 13.91 11.57
N VAL A 573 7.36 13.32 10.87
CA VAL A 573 6.98 11.92 11.08
C VAL A 573 6.77 11.15 9.77
N PHE A 574 7.43 10.00 9.67
CA PHE A 574 7.45 9.14 8.47
C PHE A 574 7.00 7.70 8.82
N PRO A 575 5.70 7.39 8.75
CA PRO A 575 5.16 6.04 8.90
C PRO A 575 5.82 4.96 8.03
N ALA A 576 5.86 3.73 8.54
CA ALA A 576 6.33 2.55 7.81
C ALA A 576 5.64 2.36 6.45
N GLY A 577 4.37 2.77 6.33
CA GLY A 577 3.58 2.70 5.10
C GLY A 577 4.10 3.54 3.93
N ILE A 578 4.81 4.66 4.17
CA ILE A 578 5.46 5.44 3.09
C ILE A 578 6.93 5.03 2.85
N LEU A 579 7.55 4.32 3.79
CA LEU A 579 8.94 3.86 3.71
C LEU A 579 9.11 2.60 2.84
N GLN A 580 8.54 2.62 1.64
CA GLN A 580 8.59 1.53 0.65
C GLN A 580 8.55 2.05 -0.80
N ALA A 581 8.69 1.13 -1.77
CA ALA A 581 8.87 1.50 -3.17
C ALA A 581 7.60 2.11 -3.79
N PRO A 582 7.71 3.16 -4.63
CA PRO A 582 8.93 3.70 -5.21
C PRO A 582 9.58 4.83 -4.39
N PHE A 583 8.98 5.30 -3.29
CA PHE A 583 9.56 6.36 -2.46
C PHE A 583 10.90 5.95 -1.86
N TYR A 584 10.97 4.74 -1.28
CA TYR A 584 12.16 4.21 -0.63
C TYR A 584 12.35 2.72 -0.90
N ALA A 585 13.59 2.31 -1.19
CA ALA A 585 14.04 0.94 -0.94
C ALA A 585 15.57 0.89 -0.77
N PRO A 586 16.09 0.08 0.18
CA PRO A 586 17.52 0.03 0.48
C PRO A 586 18.38 -0.50 -0.68
N THR A 587 17.77 -1.16 -1.66
CA THR A 587 18.43 -1.73 -2.86
C THR A 587 18.37 -0.84 -4.10
N HIS A 588 17.65 0.29 -4.05
CA HIS A 588 17.51 1.21 -5.19
C HIS A 588 18.66 2.23 -5.21
N PRO A 589 19.04 2.77 -6.38
CA PRO A 589 19.96 3.90 -6.49
C PRO A 589 19.59 5.06 -5.54
N LYS A 590 20.58 5.69 -4.92
CA LYS A 590 20.38 6.83 -4.04
C LYS A 590 19.77 8.02 -4.79
N ALA A 591 20.03 8.19 -6.08
CA ALA A 591 19.29 9.10 -6.95
C ALA A 591 17.76 9.00 -6.79
N LEU A 592 17.21 7.78 -6.76
CA LEU A 592 15.77 7.54 -6.63
C LEU A 592 15.30 7.67 -5.18
N ASN A 593 16.06 7.15 -4.21
CA ASN A 593 15.71 7.31 -2.80
C ASN A 593 15.70 8.80 -2.37
N PHE A 594 16.66 9.61 -2.84
CA PHE A 594 16.64 11.06 -2.60
C PHE A 594 15.54 11.77 -3.43
N GLY A 595 15.23 11.30 -4.65
CA GLY A 595 14.15 11.87 -5.47
C GLY A 595 12.73 11.52 -4.99
N GLY A 596 12.57 10.38 -4.30
CA GLY A 596 11.33 9.94 -3.67
C GLY A 596 11.25 10.37 -2.21
N ILE A 597 11.54 9.47 -1.28
CA ILE A 597 11.42 9.73 0.17
C ILE A 597 12.27 10.91 0.62
N GLY A 598 13.40 11.19 -0.04
CA GLY A 598 14.23 12.36 0.28
C GLY A 598 13.53 13.70 0.00
N VAL A 599 12.68 13.78 -1.05
CA VAL A 599 11.87 14.98 -1.30
C VAL A 599 10.79 15.12 -0.24
N VAL A 600 10.13 14.02 0.15
CA VAL A 600 9.14 14.01 1.25
C VAL A 600 9.81 14.45 2.57
N MET A 601 10.97 13.90 2.91
CA MET A 601 11.78 14.30 4.06
C MET A 601 12.13 15.79 4.05
N GLY A 602 12.46 16.34 2.88
CA GLY A 602 12.70 17.78 2.73
C GLY A 602 11.43 18.63 2.76
N HIS A 603 10.29 18.09 2.35
CA HIS A 603 8.97 18.75 2.36
C HIS A 603 8.51 18.96 3.81
N GLU A 604 8.50 17.91 4.63
CA GLU A 604 8.19 18.03 6.07
C GLU A 604 9.18 18.94 6.81
N LEU A 605 10.47 18.86 6.50
CA LEU A 605 11.49 19.77 7.05
C LEU A 605 11.23 21.24 6.66
N THR A 606 10.63 21.48 5.49
CA THR A 606 10.32 22.83 4.99
C THR A 606 9.02 23.39 5.58
N HIS A 607 8.03 22.55 5.92
CA HIS A 607 6.83 22.99 6.64
C HIS A 607 7.15 23.75 7.94
N ALA A 608 8.24 23.39 8.63
CA ALA A 608 8.75 24.13 9.80
C ALA A 608 9.09 25.61 9.53
N PHE A 609 9.14 26.04 8.27
CA PHE A 609 9.50 27.37 7.79
C PHE A 609 8.58 27.92 6.69
N ASP A 610 7.39 27.32 6.50
CA ASP A 610 6.38 27.79 5.53
C ASP A 610 5.58 29.01 6.05
N ASP A 611 4.43 29.33 5.45
CA ASP A 611 3.64 30.48 5.88
C ASP A 611 2.97 30.31 7.26
N GLN A 612 2.78 29.08 7.77
CA GLN A 612 2.27 28.78 9.12
C GLN A 612 3.38 28.32 10.07
N GLY A 613 4.20 27.34 9.69
CA GLY A 613 5.20 26.74 10.58
C GLY A 613 6.30 27.70 11.03
N ARG A 614 6.60 28.75 10.24
CA ARG A 614 7.51 29.84 10.65
C ARG A 614 7.05 30.61 11.90
N GLU A 615 5.76 30.55 12.26
CA GLU A 615 5.20 31.32 13.39
C GLU A 615 5.49 30.63 14.73
N TYR A 616 5.81 29.33 14.67
CA TYR A 616 6.23 28.49 15.77
C TYR A 616 7.75 28.46 15.85
N ASP A 617 8.30 28.50 17.06
CA ASP A 617 9.74 28.45 17.31
C ASP A 617 10.32 27.01 17.40
N GLU A 618 11.54 26.89 17.92
CA GLU A 618 12.24 25.62 18.17
C GLU A 618 11.57 24.71 19.21
N ASP A 619 10.84 25.29 20.18
CA ASP A 619 10.09 24.58 21.23
C ASP A 619 8.65 24.25 20.80
N GLY A 620 8.21 24.71 19.62
CA GLY A 620 6.84 24.58 19.13
C GLY A 620 5.86 25.64 19.65
N ASN A 621 6.33 26.82 20.05
CA ASN A 621 5.48 27.92 20.54
C ASN A 621 5.29 29.02 19.49
N LEU A 622 4.03 29.38 19.27
CA LEU A 622 3.56 30.47 18.42
C LEU A 622 3.94 31.84 19.02
N ARG A 623 5.12 32.36 18.63
CA ARG A 623 5.61 33.69 19.03
C ARG A 623 6.51 34.32 17.96
N PRO A 624 6.53 35.66 17.79
CA PRO A 624 7.42 36.31 16.83
C PRO A 624 8.92 36.13 17.17
N TRP A 625 9.63 35.26 16.45
CA TRP A 625 11.09 35.06 16.57
C TRP A 625 11.90 35.68 15.41
N TRP A 626 11.26 35.98 14.27
CA TRP A 626 11.89 36.62 13.10
C TRP A 626 12.08 38.13 13.32
N GLN A 627 13.01 38.76 12.59
CA GLN A 627 13.03 40.23 12.46
C GLN A 627 12.05 40.67 11.36
N ASN A 628 11.35 41.80 11.57
CA ASN A 628 10.34 42.31 10.63
C ASN A 628 10.86 42.46 9.18
N SER A 629 12.14 42.82 9.00
CA SER A 629 12.78 42.90 7.68
C SER A 629 12.81 41.54 6.96
N SER A 630 13.06 40.45 7.69
CA SER A 630 13.06 39.08 7.14
C SER A 630 11.64 38.58 6.91
N LEU A 631 10.68 38.96 7.77
CA LEU A 631 9.26 38.63 7.60
C LEU A 631 8.66 39.27 6.34
N GLU A 632 8.89 40.56 6.10
CA GLU A 632 8.43 41.22 4.86
C GLU A 632 9.19 40.73 3.62
N ALA A 633 10.48 40.38 3.76
CA ALA A 633 11.25 39.74 2.69
C ALA A 633 10.77 38.31 2.36
N PHE A 634 10.17 37.61 3.33
CA PHE A 634 9.50 36.32 3.12
C PHE A 634 8.16 36.48 2.41
N LYS A 635 7.27 37.35 2.91
CA LYS A 635 5.96 37.64 2.29
C LYS A 635 6.08 38.04 0.82
N ASN A 636 7.05 38.89 0.49
CA ASN A 636 7.33 39.31 -0.89
C ASN A 636 7.83 38.15 -1.80
N ARG A 637 8.32 37.05 -1.22
CA ARG A 637 8.72 35.83 -1.96
C ARG A 637 7.58 34.83 -2.08
N THR A 638 6.81 34.61 -1.02
CA THR A 638 5.67 33.71 -1.05
C THR A 638 4.57 34.24 -1.97
N GLU A 639 4.38 35.56 -2.05
CA GLU A 639 3.48 36.18 -3.04
C GLU A 639 3.89 35.88 -4.50
N CYS A 640 5.15 35.56 -4.78
CA CYS A 640 5.56 35.07 -6.12
C CYS A 640 4.95 33.69 -6.40
N MET A 641 4.99 32.77 -5.43
CA MET A 641 4.34 31.45 -5.53
C MET A 641 2.81 31.57 -5.61
N VAL A 642 2.20 32.46 -4.81
CA VAL A 642 0.76 32.76 -4.91
C VAL A 642 0.39 33.14 -6.35
N ASN A 643 1.12 34.07 -6.96
CA ASN A 643 0.83 34.53 -8.32
C ASN A 643 1.15 33.48 -9.40
N GLN A 644 2.18 32.65 -9.20
CA GLN A 644 2.48 31.50 -10.05
C GLN A 644 1.34 30.48 -10.05
N TYR A 645 0.91 30.02 -8.88
CA TYR A 645 -0.11 28.96 -8.79
C TYR A 645 -1.51 29.47 -9.15
N ASN A 646 -1.84 30.74 -8.87
CA ASN A 646 -3.05 31.40 -9.37
C ASN A 646 -3.14 31.49 -10.92
N SER A 647 -2.03 31.25 -11.63
CA SER A 647 -2.01 31.20 -13.10
C SER A 647 -2.34 29.82 -13.67
N TYR A 648 -2.24 28.76 -12.87
CA TYR A 648 -2.51 27.39 -13.30
C TYR A 648 -4.02 27.10 -13.35
N THR A 649 -4.43 26.36 -14.39
CA THR A 649 -5.79 25.91 -14.59
C THR A 649 -5.87 24.41 -14.77
N VAL A 650 -6.84 23.77 -14.10
CA VAL A 650 -7.14 22.33 -14.19
C VAL A 650 -8.62 22.19 -14.57
N ASN A 651 -8.91 21.49 -15.66
CA ASN A 651 -10.27 21.36 -16.23
C ASN A 651 -11.04 22.69 -16.41
N GLY A 652 -10.31 23.80 -16.61
CA GLY A 652 -10.87 25.15 -16.76
C GLY A 652 -11.02 25.94 -15.46
N GLU A 653 -10.95 25.30 -14.29
CA GLU A 653 -10.93 25.97 -12.99
C GLU A 653 -9.51 26.41 -12.62
N ARG A 654 -9.37 27.44 -11.77
CA ARG A 654 -8.07 27.97 -11.31
C ARG A 654 -7.68 27.41 -9.95
N VAL A 655 -6.40 27.12 -9.78
CA VAL A 655 -5.83 26.75 -8.47
C VAL A 655 -5.78 27.98 -7.57
N ASN A 656 -6.24 27.87 -6.31
CA ASN A 656 -6.05 28.94 -5.32
C ASN A 656 -4.62 28.87 -4.75
N GLY A 657 -3.76 29.78 -5.22
CA GLY A 657 -2.36 29.90 -4.81
C GLY A 657 -2.15 30.43 -3.38
N ARG A 658 -3.18 30.95 -2.70
CA ARG A 658 -3.12 31.27 -1.26
C ARG A 658 -3.46 30.05 -0.40
N GLN A 659 -4.52 29.33 -0.77
CA GLN A 659 -4.93 28.10 -0.06
C GLN A 659 -3.83 27.03 -0.08
N THR A 660 -3.14 26.88 -1.21
CA THR A 660 -2.08 25.87 -1.43
C THR A 660 -0.68 26.33 -0.98
N LEU A 661 -0.55 27.51 -0.36
CA LEU A 661 0.74 28.18 -0.22
C LEU A 661 1.79 27.39 0.59
N GLY A 662 1.39 26.77 1.71
CA GLY A 662 2.28 25.95 2.55
C GLY A 662 2.89 24.79 1.76
N GLU A 663 2.05 23.93 1.21
CA GLU A 663 2.41 22.83 0.29
C GLU A 663 3.37 23.29 -0.83
N ASN A 664 3.06 24.42 -1.48
CA ASN A 664 3.86 24.95 -2.58
C ASN A 664 5.26 25.38 -2.11
N ILE A 665 5.38 25.94 -0.89
CA ILE A 665 6.66 26.26 -0.27
C ILE A 665 7.40 24.96 0.10
N ALA A 666 6.70 24.00 0.70
CA ALA A 666 7.22 22.72 1.16
C ALA A 666 7.81 21.88 0.01
N ASP A 667 7.10 21.73 -1.11
CA ASP A 667 7.59 21.06 -2.32
C ASP A 667 8.86 21.73 -2.88
N ASN A 668 8.86 23.05 -2.98
CA ASN A 668 9.97 23.80 -3.57
C ASN A 668 11.22 23.79 -2.67
N GLY A 669 11.04 23.82 -1.34
CA GLY A 669 12.13 23.67 -0.37
C GLY A 669 12.64 22.23 -0.31
N GLY A 670 11.74 21.25 -0.26
CA GLY A 670 12.05 19.85 -0.13
C GLY A 670 12.78 19.26 -1.33
N LEU A 671 12.29 19.50 -2.55
CA LEU A 671 12.94 19.06 -3.78
C LEU A 671 14.37 19.63 -3.89
N LYS A 672 14.54 20.90 -3.47
CA LYS A 672 15.84 21.57 -3.45
C LYS A 672 16.77 20.98 -2.38
N ALA A 673 16.29 20.79 -1.15
CA ALA A 673 17.08 20.24 -0.05
C ALA A 673 17.54 18.81 -0.38
N ALA A 674 16.63 17.96 -0.86
CA ALA A 674 16.91 16.60 -1.29
C ALA A 674 17.94 16.52 -2.43
N TYR A 675 17.86 17.43 -3.41
CA TYR A 675 18.86 17.48 -4.49
C TYR A 675 20.24 17.92 -3.98
N HIS A 676 20.30 18.93 -3.09
CA HIS A 676 21.57 19.33 -2.47
C HIS A 676 22.15 18.21 -1.58
N ALA A 677 21.33 17.49 -0.83
CA ALA A 677 21.72 16.31 -0.06
C ALA A 677 22.31 15.23 -0.97
N TYR A 678 21.66 14.92 -2.09
CA TYR A 678 22.16 13.97 -3.08
C TYR A 678 23.51 14.42 -3.69
N LYS A 679 23.67 15.71 -4.01
CA LYS A 679 24.97 16.22 -4.49
C LYS A 679 26.07 16.11 -3.43
N SER A 680 25.78 16.38 -2.15
CA SER A 680 26.71 16.16 -1.03
C SER A 680 27.05 14.69 -0.83
N TRP A 681 26.06 13.79 -0.95
CA TRP A 681 26.25 12.35 -0.88
C TRP A 681 27.20 11.84 -1.99
N LEU A 682 27.05 12.34 -3.23
CA LEU A 682 27.93 12.01 -4.35
C LEU A 682 29.38 12.51 -4.13
N VAL A 683 29.58 13.66 -3.47
CA VAL A 683 30.94 14.14 -3.10
C VAL A 683 31.61 13.23 -2.06
N LYS A 684 30.81 12.65 -1.14
CA LYS A 684 31.27 11.76 -0.07
C LYS A 684 31.51 10.31 -0.53
N HIS A 685 30.73 9.80 -1.50
CA HIS A 685 30.74 8.38 -1.89
C HIS A 685 31.14 8.10 -3.36
N GLY A 686 31.20 9.13 -4.21
CA GLY A 686 31.45 9.01 -5.66
C GLY A 686 30.17 8.84 -6.49
N GLU A 687 30.33 8.82 -7.82
CA GLU A 687 29.21 8.65 -8.76
C GLU A 687 28.64 7.22 -8.76
N GLU A 688 27.31 7.13 -8.73
CA GLU A 688 26.60 5.85 -8.78
C GLU A 688 26.64 5.19 -10.16
N LYS A 689 26.46 3.86 -10.19
CA LYS A 689 26.25 3.13 -11.44
C LYS A 689 24.87 3.45 -12.03
N GLN A 690 24.85 3.77 -13.31
CA GLN A 690 23.64 4.13 -14.05
C GLN A 690 22.70 2.93 -14.25
N LEU A 691 21.40 3.19 -14.35
CA LEU A 691 20.41 2.16 -14.65
C LEU A 691 20.49 1.68 -16.12
N PRO A 692 20.40 0.36 -16.38
CA PRO A 692 20.48 -0.20 -17.72
C PRO A 692 19.25 0.16 -18.55
N GLY A 693 19.40 0.40 -19.85
CA GLY A 693 18.29 0.68 -20.79
C GLY A 693 17.62 2.06 -20.65
N VAL A 694 17.57 2.64 -19.44
CA VAL A 694 16.93 3.95 -19.19
C VAL A 694 17.57 5.07 -20.02
N GLY A 695 18.91 5.12 -20.09
CA GLY A 695 19.64 6.11 -20.88
C GLY A 695 19.65 7.53 -20.28
N LEU A 696 19.33 7.65 -18.98
CA LEU A 696 19.42 8.88 -18.20
C LEU A 696 20.62 8.82 -17.24
N THR A 697 21.20 9.99 -16.93
CA THR A 697 22.17 10.11 -15.84
C THR A 697 21.49 10.08 -14.47
N ASN A 698 22.23 9.76 -13.41
CA ASN A 698 21.69 9.68 -12.05
C ASN A 698 21.07 11.02 -11.58
N ASN A 699 21.62 12.16 -12.04
CA ASN A 699 21.07 13.50 -11.75
C ASN A 699 19.72 13.74 -12.44
N GLN A 700 19.49 13.19 -13.65
CA GLN A 700 18.18 13.24 -14.31
C GLN A 700 17.20 12.24 -13.69
N LEU A 701 17.71 11.07 -13.30
CA LEU A 701 16.97 10.00 -12.64
C LEU A 701 16.36 10.45 -11.30
N PHE A 702 17.03 11.34 -10.56
CA PHE A 702 16.48 12.00 -9.37
C PHE A 702 15.17 12.73 -9.68
N PHE A 703 15.15 13.61 -10.71
CA PHE A 703 13.94 14.38 -11.06
C PHE A 703 12.83 13.50 -11.65
N VAL A 704 13.19 12.46 -12.42
CA VAL A 704 12.22 11.46 -12.90
C VAL A 704 11.63 10.67 -11.74
N GLY A 705 12.44 10.28 -10.74
CA GLY A 705 11.95 9.63 -9.51
C GLY A 705 10.97 10.49 -8.74
N PHE A 706 11.27 11.79 -8.59
CA PHE A 706 10.36 12.77 -7.99
C PHE A 706 9.02 12.83 -8.74
N ALA A 707 9.04 13.08 -10.05
CA ALA A 707 7.81 13.16 -10.85
C ALA A 707 7.02 11.84 -10.84
N GLN A 708 7.71 10.69 -10.85
CA GLN A 708 7.08 9.38 -10.79
C GLN A 708 6.48 9.07 -9.41
N SER A 709 7.04 9.60 -8.32
CA SER A 709 6.43 9.51 -6.99
C SER A 709 5.07 10.26 -6.91
N ALA A 710 4.90 11.31 -7.73
CA ALA A 710 3.69 12.13 -7.82
C ALA A 710 2.71 11.74 -8.96
N GLN A 711 2.91 10.59 -9.63
CA GLN A 711 2.03 10.06 -10.68
C GLN A 711 0.54 10.12 -10.29
N ARG A 712 -0.30 10.75 -11.12
CA ARG A 712 -1.74 10.92 -10.93
C ARG A 712 -2.51 10.78 -12.24
N LEU A 713 -3.70 10.18 -12.17
CA LEU A 713 -4.66 10.13 -13.25
C LEU A 713 -5.73 11.22 -13.20
N GLN A 714 -6.22 11.58 -14.38
CA GLN A 714 -7.31 12.52 -14.63
C GLN A 714 -8.02 12.14 -15.94
N PHE A 715 -9.31 12.42 -16.03
CA PHE A 715 -10.20 11.99 -17.12
C PHE A 715 -10.18 12.97 -18.31
N ASP A 716 -10.20 12.45 -19.55
CA ASP A 716 -10.21 13.23 -20.80
C ASP A 716 -10.83 12.41 -21.96
N SER A 717 -11.22 13.05 -23.06
CA SER A 717 -12.09 12.48 -24.11
C SER A 717 -11.76 12.94 -25.54
N ASP A 718 -11.01 12.15 -26.32
CA ASP A 718 -10.67 12.55 -27.72
C ASP A 718 -10.40 11.39 -28.72
N LEU A 719 -11.32 10.41 -28.80
CA LEU A 719 -11.07 9.14 -29.52
C LEU A 719 -10.91 9.26 -31.05
N LYS A 720 -11.69 10.09 -31.76
CA LYS A 720 -11.73 10.06 -33.23
C LYS A 720 -10.45 10.57 -33.90
N LYS A 721 -9.79 11.58 -33.30
CA LYS A 721 -8.58 12.20 -33.86
C LYS A 721 -7.42 11.21 -34.04
N LEU A 722 -7.38 10.15 -33.23
CA LEU A 722 -6.38 9.07 -33.30
C LEU A 722 -6.51 8.21 -34.57
N LEU A 723 -7.73 7.99 -35.07
CA LEU A 723 -7.99 7.11 -36.22
C LEU A 723 -7.76 7.79 -37.57
N GLU A 724 -8.00 9.09 -37.68
CA GLU A 724 -7.76 9.85 -38.91
C GLU A 724 -6.27 9.98 -39.26
N HIS A 725 -5.38 9.72 -38.29
CA HIS A 725 -3.92 9.76 -38.43
C HIS A 725 -3.27 8.36 -38.55
N SER A 726 -4.03 7.24 -38.48
CA SER A 726 -3.46 5.91 -38.68
C SER A 726 -3.40 5.54 -40.16
N GLU A 727 -2.30 4.93 -40.62
CA GLU A 727 -2.03 4.70 -42.05
C GLU A 727 -3.13 3.90 -42.78
N ASN A 728 -3.89 3.08 -42.04
CA ASN A 728 -4.96 2.23 -42.57
C ASN A 728 -6.37 2.62 -42.11
N ARG A 729 -6.55 3.67 -41.27
CA ARG A 729 -7.82 4.01 -40.59
C ARG A 729 -8.41 2.91 -39.70
N GLU A 730 -7.56 1.98 -39.29
CA GLU A 730 -7.87 0.90 -38.35
C GLU A 730 -7.02 1.01 -37.09
N LEU A 731 -7.49 0.38 -36.01
CA LEU A 731 -6.71 0.01 -34.85
C LEU A 731 -6.90 -1.49 -34.59
N GLY A 732 -5.79 -2.25 -34.65
CA GLY A 732 -5.81 -3.71 -34.69
C GLY A 732 -6.44 -4.40 -33.47
N TYR A 733 -6.30 -3.78 -32.30
CA TYR A 733 -6.91 -4.22 -31.05
C TYR A 733 -7.13 -2.99 -30.16
N VAL A 734 -8.37 -2.72 -29.76
CA VAL A 734 -8.77 -1.62 -28.87
C VAL A 734 -9.68 -2.11 -27.77
N VAL A 735 -9.78 -1.30 -26.73
CA VAL A 735 -10.80 -1.39 -25.67
C VAL A 735 -11.71 -0.17 -25.85
N LEU A 736 -13.03 -0.39 -25.79
CA LEU A 736 -14.04 0.65 -25.91
C LEU A 736 -15.11 0.42 -24.83
N GLU A 737 -15.51 1.48 -24.15
CA GLU A 737 -16.58 1.44 -23.16
C GLU A 737 -17.69 2.40 -23.58
N GLY A 738 -18.95 1.98 -23.47
CA GLY A 738 -20.07 2.83 -23.85
C GLY A 738 -21.44 2.29 -23.46
N LYS A 739 -22.44 3.17 -23.52
CA LYS A 739 -23.86 2.88 -23.29
C LYS A 739 -24.46 2.19 -24.51
N VAL A 740 -25.01 1.00 -24.30
CA VAL A 740 -25.69 0.16 -25.29
C VAL A 740 -26.96 0.84 -25.81
N GLN A 741 -27.04 1.06 -27.13
CA GLN A 741 -28.24 1.55 -27.82
C GLN A 741 -28.66 0.56 -28.93
N ALA A 742 -29.92 0.14 -28.92
CA ALA A 742 -30.45 -0.74 -29.97
C ALA A 742 -30.52 -0.01 -31.33
N VAL A 743 -30.08 -0.66 -32.41
CA VAL A 743 -30.15 -0.10 -33.78
C VAL A 743 -31.53 -0.34 -34.43
N ASN A 744 -32.25 -1.37 -33.97
CA ASN A 744 -33.59 -1.76 -34.43
C ASN A 744 -34.55 -1.80 -33.22
N GLU A 745 -35.78 -2.30 -33.39
CA GLU A 745 -36.67 -2.57 -32.24
C GLU A 745 -35.99 -3.53 -31.25
N ALA A 746 -35.94 -3.12 -29.98
CA ALA A 746 -35.30 -3.87 -28.91
C ALA A 746 -36.10 -5.11 -28.49
N LEU A 747 -35.36 -6.15 -28.07
CA LEU A 747 -35.91 -7.33 -27.41
C LEU A 747 -36.56 -6.94 -26.08
N LYS A 748 -37.45 -7.78 -25.55
CA LYS A 748 -38.23 -7.50 -24.32
C LYS A 748 -38.23 -8.74 -23.44
N SER A 749 -37.87 -8.56 -22.17
CA SER A 749 -37.89 -9.62 -21.15
C SER A 749 -39.26 -10.29 -21.07
N HIS A 750 -39.31 -11.62 -21.03
CA HIS A 750 -40.55 -12.39 -20.91
C HIS A 750 -41.23 -12.14 -19.56
N PHE A 751 -40.44 -11.99 -18.49
CA PHE A 751 -40.92 -11.79 -17.13
C PHE A 751 -41.09 -10.31 -16.75
N LYS A 752 -40.37 -9.40 -17.41
CA LYS A 752 -40.44 -7.94 -17.21
C LYS A 752 -40.58 -7.20 -18.56
N PRO A 753 -41.77 -7.18 -19.20
CA PRO A 753 -41.98 -6.62 -20.55
C PRO A 753 -41.70 -5.11 -20.75
N HIS A 754 -41.33 -4.40 -19.69
CA HIS A 754 -40.91 -3.00 -19.71
C HIS A 754 -39.38 -2.84 -19.90
N LEU A 755 -38.58 -3.88 -19.63
CA LEU A 755 -37.14 -3.87 -19.87
C LEU A 755 -36.85 -4.16 -21.34
N GLN A 756 -36.11 -3.26 -21.97
CA GLN A 756 -35.63 -3.38 -23.35
C GLN A 756 -34.21 -3.92 -23.37
N ALA A 757 -33.93 -4.86 -24.28
CA ALA A 757 -32.67 -5.58 -24.36
C ALA A 757 -32.12 -5.67 -25.79
N VAL A 758 -30.82 -5.90 -25.92
CA VAL A 758 -30.15 -6.18 -27.20
C VAL A 758 -29.64 -7.63 -27.31
N ILE A 759 -29.52 -8.32 -26.17
CA ILE A 759 -29.28 -9.76 -26.04
C ILE A 759 -30.20 -10.26 -24.92
N GLN A 760 -30.74 -11.47 -25.07
CA GLN A 760 -31.63 -12.11 -24.11
C GLN A 760 -31.31 -13.61 -24.06
N ARG A 761 -30.92 -14.13 -22.89
CA ARG A 761 -30.77 -15.56 -22.60
C ARG A 761 -31.89 -16.00 -21.68
N TYR A 762 -32.57 -17.09 -22.05
CA TYR A 762 -33.46 -17.82 -21.15
C TYR A 762 -32.88 -19.22 -20.93
N GLN A 763 -32.75 -19.65 -19.68
CA GLN A 763 -32.10 -20.89 -19.30
C GLN A 763 -32.84 -21.58 -18.15
N VAL A 764 -32.90 -22.92 -18.19
CA VAL A 764 -33.37 -23.74 -17.07
C VAL A 764 -32.27 -24.71 -16.65
N THR A 765 -31.93 -24.69 -15.37
CA THR A 765 -30.80 -25.41 -14.79
C THR A 765 -31.26 -26.32 -13.66
N GLU A 766 -31.06 -27.62 -13.78
CA GLU A 766 -31.36 -28.59 -12.73
C GLU A 766 -30.21 -28.69 -11.73
N HIS A 767 -30.52 -28.55 -10.43
CA HIS A 767 -29.60 -28.78 -9.33
C HIS A 767 -29.82 -30.19 -8.75
N ARG A 768 -28.72 -30.93 -8.55
CA ARG A 768 -28.70 -32.24 -7.90
C ARG A 768 -27.55 -32.35 -6.90
N LEU A 769 -27.77 -33.10 -5.82
CA LEU A 769 -26.71 -33.58 -4.94
C LEU A 769 -26.30 -34.99 -5.38
N LEU A 770 -24.99 -35.19 -5.57
CA LEU A 770 -24.36 -36.48 -5.86
C LEU A 770 -23.64 -36.99 -4.60
N TRP A 771 -23.77 -38.28 -4.29
CA TRP A 771 -23.12 -38.89 -3.14
C TRP A 771 -21.70 -39.37 -3.47
N ASN A 772 -20.69 -38.78 -2.84
CA ASN A 772 -19.30 -39.22 -2.96
C ASN A 772 -18.98 -40.29 -1.91
N SER A 773 -18.80 -41.53 -2.36
CA SER A 773 -18.55 -42.70 -1.50
C SER A 773 -17.16 -42.72 -0.85
N LEU A 774 -16.18 -41.98 -1.39
CA LEU A 774 -14.82 -41.88 -0.85
C LEU A 774 -14.74 -40.86 0.29
N THR A 775 -15.35 -39.68 0.11
CA THR A 775 -15.38 -38.61 1.13
C THR A 775 -16.54 -38.74 2.12
N ARG A 776 -17.54 -39.59 1.82
CA ARG A 776 -18.81 -39.73 2.56
C ARG A 776 -19.58 -38.40 2.69
N SER A 777 -19.51 -37.59 1.65
CA SER A 777 -20.17 -36.29 1.57
C SER A 777 -21.06 -36.20 0.33
N TRP A 778 -22.08 -35.36 0.40
CA TRP A 778 -22.80 -34.92 -0.78
C TRP A 778 -22.02 -33.78 -1.45
N SER A 779 -21.92 -33.80 -2.77
CA SER A 779 -21.39 -32.71 -3.61
C SER A 779 -22.48 -32.24 -4.55
N GLU A 780 -22.69 -30.93 -4.65
CA GLU A 780 -23.65 -30.35 -5.60
C GLU A 780 -23.14 -30.48 -7.05
N SER A 781 -24.08 -30.69 -7.96
CA SER A 781 -23.91 -30.73 -9.41
C SER A 781 -25.05 -29.97 -10.06
N LYS A 782 -24.74 -29.18 -11.09
CA LYS A 782 -25.71 -28.40 -11.86
C LYS A 782 -25.69 -28.85 -13.32
N GLN A 783 -26.85 -28.99 -13.93
CA GLN A 783 -26.98 -29.37 -15.34
C GLN A 783 -27.99 -28.45 -16.04
N VAL A 784 -27.57 -27.77 -17.10
CA VAL A 784 -28.48 -27.03 -17.97
C VAL A 784 -29.34 -28.02 -18.74
N ILE A 785 -30.67 -27.86 -18.67
CA ILE A 785 -31.65 -28.71 -19.36
C ILE A 785 -32.32 -28.01 -20.55
N HIS A 786 -32.28 -26.67 -20.58
CA HIS A 786 -32.74 -25.85 -21.69
C HIS A 786 -31.99 -24.51 -21.71
N GLU A 787 -31.66 -24.02 -22.91
CA GLU A 787 -31.12 -22.66 -23.15
C GLU A 787 -31.67 -22.15 -24.49
N GLN A 788 -32.06 -20.87 -24.54
CA GLN A 788 -32.34 -20.11 -25.75
C GLN A 788 -31.64 -18.74 -25.64
N VAL A 789 -31.02 -18.29 -26.72
CA VAL A 789 -30.33 -16.98 -26.79
C VAL A 789 -30.75 -16.23 -28.05
N ASP A 790 -31.34 -15.05 -27.88
CA ASP A 790 -31.74 -14.11 -28.93
C ASP A 790 -30.89 -12.83 -28.86
N ALA A 791 -30.52 -12.25 -30.00
CA ALA A 791 -29.68 -11.06 -30.06
C ALA A 791 -29.89 -10.22 -31.32
N ILE A 792 -29.72 -8.90 -31.20
CA ILE A 792 -29.79 -7.92 -32.29
C ILE A 792 -28.53 -7.05 -32.39
N PRO A 793 -28.23 -6.43 -33.54
CA PRO A 793 -27.17 -5.42 -33.65
C PRO A 793 -27.46 -4.18 -32.78
N PHE A 794 -26.41 -3.63 -32.18
CA PHE A 794 -26.49 -2.46 -31.31
C PHE A 794 -25.25 -1.56 -31.46
N GLN A 795 -25.32 -0.33 -30.93
CA GLN A 795 -24.22 0.62 -30.88
C GLN A 795 -23.77 0.84 -29.43
N LEU A 796 -22.47 1.05 -29.23
CA LEU A 796 -21.94 1.69 -28.03
C LEU A 796 -21.90 3.20 -28.28
N SER A 797 -22.76 3.92 -27.58
CA SER A 797 -22.70 5.38 -27.49
C SER A 797 -21.75 5.80 -26.36
N PRO A 798 -21.03 6.93 -26.47
CA PRO A 798 -20.17 7.41 -25.38
C PRO A 798 -20.90 7.59 -24.05
N LEU A 799 -20.16 7.42 -22.95
CA LEU A 799 -20.69 7.56 -21.59
C LEU A 799 -21.11 9.01 -21.28
N GLU A 800 -20.38 9.98 -21.83
CA GLU A 800 -20.65 11.42 -21.74
C GLU A 800 -20.95 12.03 -23.12
N GLY A 801 -21.44 13.28 -23.16
CA GLY A 801 -22.06 13.87 -24.35
C GLY A 801 -21.11 14.17 -25.52
N SER A 802 -21.62 14.00 -26.76
CA SER A 802 -20.99 14.39 -28.04
C SER A 802 -19.60 13.78 -28.33
N GLY A 803 -19.49 12.46 -28.23
CA GLY A 803 -18.56 11.67 -29.05
C GLY A 803 -19.32 10.82 -30.08
N ASP A 804 -18.59 9.98 -30.83
CA ASP A 804 -19.16 9.13 -31.88
C ASP A 804 -19.49 7.70 -31.41
N SER A 805 -20.64 7.19 -31.84
CA SER A 805 -21.07 5.81 -31.55
C SER A 805 -20.30 4.77 -32.37
N VAL A 806 -20.06 3.59 -31.76
CA VAL A 806 -19.40 2.44 -32.39
C VAL A 806 -20.38 1.28 -32.57
N LEU A 807 -20.48 0.74 -33.79
CA LEU A 807 -21.42 -0.32 -34.15
C LEU A 807 -20.88 -1.71 -33.78
N ILE A 808 -21.73 -2.53 -33.15
CA ILE A 808 -21.55 -3.97 -32.91
C ILE A 808 -22.56 -4.73 -33.78
N SER A 809 -22.06 -5.35 -34.84
CA SER A 809 -22.89 -6.01 -35.86
C SER A 809 -23.13 -7.50 -35.63
N LYS A 810 -22.31 -8.17 -34.81
CA LYS A 810 -22.38 -9.62 -34.51
C LYS A 810 -22.03 -9.91 -33.05
N PRO A 811 -22.87 -9.55 -32.08
CA PRO A 811 -22.53 -9.67 -30.66
C PRO A 811 -22.29 -11.12 -30.21
N LEU A 812 -23.03 -12.09 -30.75
CA LEU A 812 -22.87 -13.52 -30.41
C LEU A 812 -21.54 -14.14 -30.88
N ASN A 813 -20.70 -13.40 -31.62
CA ASN A 813 -19.33 -13.82 -31.94
C ASN A 813 -18.33 -13.48 -30.81
N ALA A 814 -18.76 -12.76 -29.77
CA ALA A 814 -17.92 -12.40 -28.63
C ALA A 814 -17.85 -13.52 -27.58
N THR A 815 -16.72 -13.59 -26.89
CA THR A 815 -16.60 -14.34 -25.63
C THR A 815 -16.71 -13.39 -24.43
N GLY A 816 -17.02 -13.93 -23.25
CA GLY A 816 -17.18 -13.12 -22.03
C GLY A 816 -18.52 -12.38 -21.91
N LEU A 817 -19.54 -12.81 -22.67
CA LEU A 817 -20.90 -12.24 -22.65
C LEU A 817 -21.61 -12.44 -21.30
N CYS A 818 -21.25 -11.61 -20.32
CA CYS A 818 -21.99 -11.38 -19.08
C CYS A 818 -23.33 -10.71 -19.40
N LEU A 819 -24.40 -11.15 -18.75
CA LEU A 819 -25.78 -10.64 -18.89
C LEU A 819 -26.36 -10.39 -17.49
N GLU A 820 -27.25 -9.40 -17.35
CA GLU A 820 -27.93 -9.08 -16.10
C GLU A 820 -29.12 -10.04 -15.89
N THR A 821 -29.11 -10.82 -14.80
CA THR A 821 -30.21 -11.71 -14.42
C THR A 821 -31.45 -10.89 -14.00
N VAL A 822 -32.46 -10.85 -14.86
CA VAL A 822 -33.70 -10.08 -14.64
C VAL A 822 -34.83 -10.91 -14.05
N HIS A 823 -34.78 -12.23 -14.16
CA HIS A 823 -35.64 -13.15 -13.41
C HIS A 823 -34.82 -14.37 -12.98
N GLU A 824 -35.02 -14.78 -11.74
CA GLU A 824 -34.45 -16.00 -11.15
C GLU A 824 -35.52 -16.58 -10.21
N GLU A 825 -35.97 -17.81 -10.45
CA GLU A 825 -36.87 -18.54 -9.55
C GLU A 825 -36.41 -19.99 -9.35
N PHE A 826 -36.37 -20.44 -8.10
CA PHE A 826 -35.91 -21.79 -7.73
C PHE A 826 -37.07 -22.68 -7.28
N HIS A 827 -37.55 -23.53 -8.19
CA HIS A 827 -38.63 -24.46 -7.93
C HIS A 827 -38.14 -25.71 -7.20
N ILE A 828 -38.49 -25.82 -5.91
CA ILE A 828 -38.17 -26.98 -5.07
C ILE A 828 -39.17 -28.12 -5.35
N PRO A 829 -38.75 -29.29 -5.87
CA PRO A 829 -39.63 -30.44 -6.05
C PRO A 829 -40.12 -30.94 -4.68
N SER A 830 -41.42 -31.20 -4.57
CA SER A 830 -42.06 -31.79 -3.38
C SER A 830 -42.12 -33.31 -3.51
N PRO A 831 -41.17 -34.10 -2.94
CA PRO A 831 -40.98 -35.49 -3.34
C PRO A 831 -41.93 -36.42 -2.57
N GLY A 832 -42.44 -37.45 -3.24
CA GLY A 832 -43.17 -38.51 -2.55
C GLY A 832 -42.27 -39.31 -1.60
N PHE A 833 -42.82 -39.84 -0.49
CA PHE A 833 -42.04 -40.60 0.51
C PHE A 833 -41.24 -41.78 -0.10
N GLY A 834 -41.78 -42.42 -1.15
CA GLY A 834 -41.09 -43.48 -1.90
C GLY A 834 -39.91 -43.01 -2.77
N GLU A 835 -39.83 -41.72 -3.10
CA GLU A 835 -38.76 -41.15 -3.94
C GLU A 835 -37.55 -40.75 -3.10
N VAL A 836 -37.77 -40.30 -1.86
CA VAL A 836 -36.69 -40.07 -0.88
C VAL A 836 -35.85 -41.35 -0.68
N PHE A 837 -36.51 -42.51 -0.59
CA PHE A 837 -35.83 -43.80 -0.55
C PHE A 837 -35.10 -44.16 -1.86
N ARG A 838 -35.65 -43.77 -3.02
CA ARG A 838 -35.01 -43.99 -4.32
C ARG A 838 -33.73 -43.15 -4.45
N HIS A 839 -33.77 -41.87 -4.04
CA HIS A 839 -32.62 -40.95 -4.11
C HIS A 839 -31.47 -41.37 -3.19
N TYR A 840 -31.78 -41.95 -2.03
CA TYR A 840 -30.77 -42.52 -1.13
C TYR A 840 -30.11 -43.79 -1.70
N LEU A 841 -30.80 -44.54 -2.57
CA LEU A 841 -30.29 -45.76 -3.21
C LEU A 841 -29.57 -45.48 -4.54
N SER A 842 -29.95 -44.45 -5.29
CA SER A 842 -29.23 -44.02 -6.50
C SER A 842 -27.94 -43.28 -6.20
N GLY A 843 -27.85 -42.59 -5.05
CA GLY A 843 -26.78 -41.64 -4.78
C GLY A 843 -26.97 -40.29 -5.51
N GLU A 844 -28.13 -40.07 -6.12
CA GLU A 844 -28.53 -38.81 -6.76
C GLU A 844 -29.82 -38.28 -6.12
N LYS A 845 -29.80 -37.03 -5.66
CA LYS A 845 -30.98 -36.33 -5.11
C LYS A 845 -31.15 -34.98 -5.82
N PRO A 846 -32.16 -34.79 -6.71
CA PRO A 846 -32.51 -33.46 -7.19
C PRO A 846 -32.92 -32.54 -6.03
N THR A 847 -32.48 -31.28 -6.08
CA THR A 847 -32.73 -30.25 -5.06
C THR A 847 -33.61 -29.12 -5.57
N GLY A 848 -33.59 -28.83 -6.87
CA GLY A 848 -34.50 -27.87 -7.50
C GLY A 848 -34.24 -27.68 -9.00
N LEU A 849 -35.18 -27.00 -9.66
CA LEU A 849 -35.00 -26.39 -10.97
C LEU A 849 -34.83 -24.89 -10.76
N LEU A 850 -33.75 -24.33 -11.29
CA LEU A 850 -33.49 -22.90 -11.35
C LEU A 850 -33.88 -22.39 -12.75
N GLU A 851 -34.89 -21.54 -12.81
CA GLU A 851 -35.32 -20.86 -14.03
C GLU A 851 -34.71 -19.45 -14.03
N THR A 852 -33.96 -19.10 -15.08
CA THR A 852 -33.28 -17.81 -15.21
C THR A 852 -33.55 -17.14 -16.55
N GLU A 853 -33.85 -15.84 -16.51
CA GLU A 853 -33.76 -14.95 -17.67
C GLU A 853 -32.70 -13.88 -17.42
N GLU A 854 -31.76 -13.77 -18.35
CA GLU A 854 -30.67 -12.79 -18.34
C GLU A 854 -30.76 -11.92 -19.60
N ILE A 855 -30.43 -10.63 -19.50
CA ILE A 855 -30.42 -9.71 -20.64
C ILE A 855 -29.17 -8.83 -20.68
N LEU A 856 -28.86 -8.29 -21.86
CA LEU A 856 -28.05 -7.08 -21.99
C LEU A 856 -29.01 -5.90 -22.21
N PRO A 857 -29.32 -5.09 -21.17
CA PRO A 857 -30.34 -4.05 -21.29
C PRO A 857 -29.86 -2.86 -22.14
N VAL A 858 -30.81 -2.21 -22.81
CA VAL A 858 -30.57 -0.93 -23.48
C VAL A 858 -30.27 0.13 -22.40
N GLY A 859 -29.15 0.83 -22.55
CA GLY A 859 -28.61 1.75 -21.55
C GLY A 859 -27.55 1.14 -20.63
N ALA A 860 -27.31 -0.18 -20.67
CA ALA A 860 -26.18 -0.80 -19.98
C ALA A 860 -24.85 -0.21 -20.44
N VAL A 861 -23.87 -0.16 -19.55
CA VAL A 861 -22.46 0.09 -19.91
C VAL A 861 -21.84 -1.24 -20.33
N LEU A 862 -21.09 -1.25 -21.43
CA LEU A 862 -20.45 -2.46 -21.96
C LEU A 862 -19.03 -2.15 -22.45
N THR A 863 -18.08 -2.96 -22.00
CA THR A 863 -16.70 -2.99 -22.48
C THR A 863 -16.59 -3.92 -23.69
N GLY A 864 -16.33 -3.37 -24.87
CA GLY A 864 -16.01 -4.12 -26.08
C GLY A 864 -14.52 -4.10 -26.40
N ILE A 865 -13.94 -5.27 -26.64
CA ILE A 865 -12.52 -5.43 -26.97
C ILE A 865 -12.37 -6.17 -28.30
N GLY A 866 -11.72 -5.54 -29.28
CA GLY A 866 -11.57 -6.09 -30.64
C GLY A 866 -10.89 -5.13 -31.61
N ARG A 867 -10.94 -5.43 -32.91
CA ARG A 867 -10.41 -4.56 -33.98
C ARG A 867 -11.41 -3.46 -34.32
N LEU A 868 -10.98 -2.20 -34.28
CA LEU A 868 -11.81 -1.04 -34.61
C LEU A 868 -11.49 -0.54 -36.02
N GLU A 869 -12.52 -0.45 -36.85
CA GLU A 869 -12.44 -0.07 -38.26
C GLU A 869 -13.36 1.13 -38.51
N LEU A 870 -12.84 2.18 -39.17
CA LEU A 870 -13.63 3.30 -39.66
C LEU A 870 -14.09 2.99 -41.09
N ASP A 871 -15.39 2.75 -41.27
CA ASP A 871 -15.94 2.30 -42.55
C ASP A 871 -15.88 3.38 -43.65
N PRO A 872 -16.04 3.01 -44.95
CA PRO A 872 -16.07 3.96 -46.05
C PRO A 872 -17.19 5.01 -46.00
N GLN A 873 -18.14 4.87 -45.08
CA GLN A 873 -19.28 5.77 -44.84
C GLN A 873 -19.03 6.72 -43.66
N GLY A 874 -17.97 6.53 -42.88
CA GLY A 874 -17.56 7.35 -41.75
C GLY A 874 -18.06 6.87 -40.37
N MET A 875 -18.61 5.65 -40.28
CA MET A 875 -19.01 5.03 -39.01
C MET A 875 -17.91 4.13 -38.43
N LEU A 876 -17.80 4.14 -37.11
CA LEU A 876 -16.90 3.26 -36.37
C LEU A 876 -17.59 1.90 -36.15
N THR A 877 -16.90 0.80 -36.46
CA THR A 877 -17.43 -0.57 -36.24
C THR A 877 -16.39 -1.44 -35.53
N LEU A 878 -16.84 -2.20 -34.53
CA LEU A 878 -15.99 -3.13 -33.78
C LEU A 878 -16.13 -4.56 -34.32
N HIS A 879 -14.99 -5.23 -34.52
CA HIS A 879 -14.89 -6.51 -35.23
C HIS A 879 -13.92 -7.49 -34.56
N LEU A 880 -14.04 -8.77 -34.94
CA LEU A 880 -13.04 -9.80 -34.64
C LEU A 880 -11.68 -9.39 -35.27
N PRO A 881 -10.57 -9.47 -34.51
CA PRO A 881 -9.22 -9.31 -35.02
C PRO A 881 -8.86 -10.29 -36.16
N GLN A 882 -8.02 -9.84 -37.11
CA GLN A 882 -7.62 -10.64 -38.28
C GLN A 882 -6.51 -11.67 -37.97
N ASP A 883 -5.80 -11.50 -36.87
CA ASP A 883 -4.74 -12.41 -36.37
C ASP A 883 -5.29 -13.67 -35.68
N GLY A 884 -6.61 -13.71 -35.43
CA GLY A 884 -7.26 -14.76 -34.63
C GLY A 884 -7.29 -14.50 -33.12
N SER A 885 -6.88 -13.30 -32.67
CA SER A 885 -7.09 -12.84 -31.30
C SER A 885 -8.59 -12.78 -30.94
N VAL A 886 -8.89 -12.94 -29.66
CA VAL A 886 -10.26 -13.10 -29.16
C VAL A 886 -11.03 -11.78 -29.16
N TYR A 887 -12.30 -11.83 -29.53
CA TYR A 887 -13.25 -10.71 -29.44
C TYR A 887 -14.05 -10.82 -28.14
N PHE A 888 -14.15 -9.73 -27.37
CA PHE A 888 -14.84 -9.69 -26.08
C PHE A 888 -15.93 -8.63 -26.04
N LEU A 889 -17.00 -8.93 -25.30
CA LEU A 889 -18.04 -8.00 -24.88
C LEU A 889 -18.40 -8.37 -23.44
N SER A 890 -18.01 -7.55 -22.45
CA SER A 890 -18.41 -7.74 -21.04
C SER A 890 -19.11 -6.51 -20.46
N LEU A 891 -19.96 -6.75 -19.46
CA LEU A 891 -20.50 -5.73 -18.56
C LEU A 891 -19.44 -5.24 -17.54
N ASP A 892 -18.37 -5.99 -17.35
CA ASP A 892 -17.27 -5.64 -16.44
C ASP A 892 -16.34 -4.58 -17.06
N GLY A 893 -15.71 -3.75 -16.23
CA GLY A 893 -14.67 -2.80 -16.63
C GLY A 893 -13.41 -3.49 -17.17
N TYR A 894 -12.60 -2.75 -17.94
CA TYR A 894 -11.42 -3.33 -18.61
C TYR A 894 -10.42 -3.98 -17.64
N GLU A 895 -10.18 -3.41 -16.45
CA GLU A 895 -9.26 -3.99 -15.47
C GLU A 895 -9.75 -5.35 -14.95
N ALA A 896 -11.05 -5.52 -14.71
CA ALA A 896 -11.61 -6.81 -14.27
C ALA A 896 -11.46 -7.90 -15.36
N VAL A 897 -11.63 -7.53 -16.64
CA VAL A 897 -11.36 -8.42 -17.77
C VAL A 897 -9.86 -8.73 -17.88
N LEU A 898 -8.98 -7.75 -17.64
CA LEU A 898 -7.54 -7.93 -17.66
C LEU A 898 -7.07 -8.87 -16.54
N ASP A 899 -7.48 -8.63 -15.29
CA ASP A 899 -7.14 -9.45 -14.11
C ASP A 899 -7.58 -10.91 -14.28
N GLN A 900 -8.75 -11.14 -14.87
CA GLN A 900 -9.22 -12.49 -15.17
C GLN A 900 -8.27 -13.22 -16.15
N GLN A 901 -7.78 -12.53 -17.19
CA GLN A 901 -6.83 -13.09 -18.16
C GLN A 901 -5.41 -13.21 -17.58
N GLU A 902 -4.94 -12.23 -16.81
CA GLU A 902 -3.66 -12.24 -16.09
C GLU A 902 -3.59 -13.40 -15.09
N SER A 903 -4.66 -13.67 -14.36
CA SER A 903 -4.78 -14.81 -13.43
C SER A 903 -4.65 -16.16 -14.14
N ILE A 904 -5.38 -16.35 -15.25
CA ILE A 904 -5.32 -17.56 -16.08
C ILE A 904 -3.91 -17.71 -16.71
N ALA A 905 -3.36 -16.64 -17.28
CA ALA A 905 -2.01 -16.64 -17.84
C ALA A 905 -0.93 -16.89 -16.77
N GLY A 906 -1.12 -16.37 -15.56
CA GLY A 906 -0.27 -16.57 -14.39
C GLY A 906 -0.26 -18.02 -13.92
N PHE A 907 -1.41 -18.70 -13.91
CA PHE A 907 -1.51 -20.14 -13.67
C PHE A 907 -0.70 -20.93 -14.71
N TRP A 908 -0.92 -20.69 -16.00
CA TRP A 908 -0.20 -21.40 -17.07
C TRP A 908 1.31 -21.10 -17.10
N LYS A 909 1.73 -19.86 -16.82
CA LYS A 909 3.15 -19.50 -16.62
C LYS A 909 3.77 -20.31 -15.47
N LYS A 910 3.11 -20.39 -14.30
CA LYS A 910 3.58 -21.17 -13.14
C LYS A 910 3.66 -22.67 -13.46
N ALA A 911 2.66 -23.22 -14.14
CA ALA A 911 2.66 -24.63 -14.58
C ALA A 911 3.78 -24.93 -15.59
N ALA A 912 4.01 -24.04 -16.57
CA ALA A 912 5.09 -24.19 -17.54
C ALA A 912 6.48 -24.13 -16.89
N ILE A 913 6.69 -23.20 -15.93
CA ILE A 913 7.92 -23.11 -15.14
C ILE A 913 8.16 -24.39 -14.34
N PHE A 914 7.14 -24.92 -13.66
CA PHE A 914 7.25 -26.17 -12.90
C PHE A 914 7.65 -27.36 -13.79
N CYS A 915 6.99 -27.52 -14.95
CA CYS A 915 7.37 -28.52 -15.95
C CYS A 915 8.79 -28.32 -16.51
N GLY A 916 9.22 -27.07 -16.72
CA GLY A 916 10.58 -26.73 -17.14
C GLY A 916 11.64 -27.09 -16.09
N VAL A 917 11.38 -26.82 -14.81
CA VAL A 917 12.27 -27.19 -13.69
C VAL A 917 12.38 -28.72 -13.55
N LEU A 918 11.27 -29.45 -13.69
CA LEU A 918 11.29 -30.92 -13.72
C LEU A 918 12.09 -31.46 -14.93
N GLY A 919 11.90 -30.88 -16.10
CA GLY A 919 12.65 -31.22 -17.32
C GLY A 919 14.15 -31.00 -17.15
N LEU A 920 14.57 -29.82 -16.68
CA LEU A 920 15.97 -29.48 -16.40
C LEU A 920 16.57 -30.38 -15.32
N SER A 921 15.81 -30.72 -14.27
CA SER A 921 16.24 -31.66 -13.23
C SER A 921 16.50 -33.06 -13.80
N PHE A 922 15.63 -33.55 -14.69
CA PHE A 922 15.82 -34.83 -15.36
C PHE A 922 17.01 -34.82 -16.33
N LEU A 923 17.22 -33.70 -17.04
CA LEU A 923 18.36 -33.49 -17.93
C LEU A 923 19.68 -33.43 -17.14
N PHE A 924 19.69 -32.76 -15.99
CA PHE A 924 20.84 -32.75 -15.07
C PHE A 924 21.14 -34.14 -14.49
N ILE A 925 20.12 -34.88 -14.02
CA ILE A 925 20.28 -36.25 -13.51
C ILE A 925 20.81 -37.20 -14.59
N THR A 926 20.37 -37.07 -15.84
CA THR A 926 20.85 -37.91 -16.94
C THR A 926 22.26 -37.52 -17.39
N LEU A 927 22.60 -36.23 -17.51
CA LEU A 927 23.96 -35.76 -17.76
C LEU A 927 24.93 -36.15 -16.63
N TYR A 928 24.53 -36.01 -15.37
CA TYR A 928 25.34 -36.43 -14.22
C TYR A 928 25.58 -37.94 -14.20
N ARG A 929 24.58 -38.76 -14.56
CA ARG A 929 24.74 -40.22 -14.74
C ARG A 929 25.65 -40.56 -15.93
N ALA A 930 25.60 -39.81 -17.02
CA ALA A 930 26.49 -39.98 -18.18
C ALA A 930 27.94 -39.60 -17.84
N TYR A 931 28.15 -38.43 -17.22
CA TYR A 931 29.45 -37.98 -16.74
C TYR A 931 30.05 -38.94 -15.72
N ARG A 932 29.25 -39.46 -14.77
CA ARG A 932 29.71 -40.45 -13.79
C ARG A 932 30.08 -41.79 -14.45
N ARG A 933 29.42 -42.20 -15.53
CA ARG A 933 29.85 -43.36 -16.34
C ARG A 933 31.17 -43.10 -17.07
N TYR A 934 31.31 -41.94 -17.72
CA TYR A 934 32.54 -41.55 -18.41
C TYR A 934 33.74 -41.48 -17.45
N ASN A 935 33.58 -40.81 -16.31
CA ASN A 935 34.61 -40.67 -15.29
C ASN A 935 34.95 -42.01 -14.60
N ASN A 936 33.97 -42.87 -14.32
CA ASN A 936 34.23 -44.22 -13.83
C ASN A 936 35.03 -45.05 -14.84
N ASN A 937 34.67 -45.03 -16.13
CA ASN A 937 35.39 -45.77 -17.17
C ASN A 937 36.84 -45.29 -17.29
N HIS A 938 37.09 -43.98 -17.23
CA HIS A 938 38.46 -43.44 -17.25
C HIS A 938 39.28 -43.87 -16.04
N LYS A 939 38.66 -43.91 -14.83
CA LYS A 939 39.36 -44.33 -13.61
C LYS A 939 39.64 -45.82 -13.50
N THR A 940 38.98 -46.67 -14.30
CA THR A 940 39.30 -48.11 -14.36
C THR A 940 40.58 -48.45 -15.11
N GLU A 941 41.19 -47.51 -15.86
CA GLU A 941 42.44 -47.77 -16.60
C GLU A 941 43.72 -47.44 -15.80
N GLU A 942 43.67 -46.55 -14.80
CA GLU A 942 44.87 -46.10 -14.06
C GLU A 942 45.07 -46.74 -12.67
N SER A 943 44.09 -47.48 -12.14
CA SER A 943 44.08 -47.92 -10.72
C SER A 943 44.41 -49.41 -10.49
N TRP A 944 45.24 -50.03 -11.34
CA TRP A 944 45.72 -51.43 -11.18
C TRP A 944 47.13 -51.51 -10.55
N SER A 945 47.33 -50.93 -9.37
CA SER A 945 48.45 -51.28 -8.47
C SER A 945 48.23 -50.75 -7.04
N GLY A 946 48.69 -51.48 -6.02
CA GLY A 946 48.78 -50.99 -4.64
C GLY A 946 47.80 -51.59 -3.62
N GLU A 947 48.17 -52.75 -3.06
CA GLU A 947 47.77 -53.21 -1.72
C GLU A 947 48.42 -52.29 -0.64
N ASP A 948 48.12 -52.29 0.67
CA ASP A 948 47.24 -53.11 1.52
C ASP A 948 46.94 -52.37 2.87
N HIS A 949 46.04 -52.93 3.71
CA HIS A 949 46.04 -52.87 5.20
C HIS A 949 45.95 -51.50 5.95
N ARG A 950 45.47 -51.35 7.21
CA ARG A 950 44.51 -52.08 8.10
C ARG A 950 44.32 -51.31 9.44
N GLU A 951 43.19 -51.47 10.15
CA GLU A 951 43.02 -51.36 11.64
C GLU A 951 43.31 -49.98 12.34
N GLU A 952 42.77 -49.56 13.51
CA GLU A 952 41.66 -50.02 14.40
C GLU A 952 41.21 -48.95 15.45
N HIS A 953 40.13 -49.23 16.21
CA HIS A 953 39.78 -48.76 17.59
C HIS A 953 39.47 -47.25 17.90
N SER A 954 38.77 -46.86 18.99
CA SER A 954 37.69 -47.43 19.87
C SER A 954 37.15 -46.28 20.78
N LEU A 955 35.90 -46.23 21.29
CA LEU A 955 35.30 -46.79 22.55
C LEU A 955 33.83 -46.22 22.65
N ILE A 956 32.75 -46.97 22.99
CA ILE A 956 32.23 -47.41 24.32
C ILE A 956 31.70 -46.27 25.22
N GLU A 957 30.52 -46.29 25.90
CA GLU A 957 29.23 -47.05 25.86
C GLU A 957 28.20 -46.31 26.77
N GLU A 958 26.88 -46.54 26.63
CA GLU A 958 25.94 -46.90 27.73
C GLU A 958 24.51 -47.21 27.18
N THR A 959 23.61 -47.79 28.00
CA THR A 959 22.51 -48.66 27.50
C THR A 959 21.18 -48.57 28.27
N GLU A 960 20.03 -48.78 27.60
CA GLU A 960 18.86 -49.45 28.21
C GLU A 960 17.77 -49.96 27.22
N SER A 961 16.89 -50.85 27.70
CA SER A 961 15.71 -51.48 27.04
C SER A 961 15.95 -52.55 25.93
N PRO A 962 15.89 -53.86 26.25
CA PRO A 962 16.15 -54.96 25.29
C PRO A 962 15.04 -55.24 24.26
N GLU A 963 13.79 -54.79 24.48
CA GLU A 963 12.66 -55.23 23.66
C GLU A 963 12.67 -54.69 22.22
N ARG A 964 13.41 -53.61 21.98
CA ARG A 964 13.55 -52.97 20.65
C ARG A 964 14.79 -53.42 19.88
N THR A 965 15.68 -54.25 20.43
CA THR A 965 16.95 -54.63 19.78
C THR A 965 16.85 -55.90 18.92
N CYS A 966 17.66 -55.94 17.87
CA CYS A 966 17.82 -56.98 16.86
C CYS A 966 18.12 -58.34 17.49
N VAL A 967 17.32 -59.38 17.21
CA VAL A 967 17.48 -60.72 17.81
C VAL A 967 18.74 -61.47 17.34
N VAL A 968 19.54 -60.88 16.44
CA VAL A 968 20.75 -61.48 15.87
C VAL A 968 22.03 -60.92 16.51
N CYS A 969 22.15 -59.59 16.64
CA CYS A 969 23.30 -58.94 17.30
C CYS A 969 23.02 -58.45 18.73
N ILE A 970 21.75 -58.32 19.11
CA ILE A 970 21.24 -57.85 20.42
C ILE A 970 21.59 -56.38 20.75
N SER A 971 22.50 -55.75 19.99
CA SER A 971 23.01 -54.39 20.21
C SER A 971 22.36 -53.26 19.40
N GLN A 972 21.82 -53.54 18.20
CA GLN A 972 21.22 -52.52 17.30
C GLN A 972 19.69 -52.59 17.30
N PRO A 973 18.94 -51.51 17.05
CA PRO A 973 17.48 -51.53 17.02
C PRO A 973 16.91 -52.39 15.87
N ARG A 974 15.62 -52.77 15.97
CA ARG A 974 14.90 -53.50 14.91
C ARG A 974 14.37 -52.54 13.85
N GLU A 975 15.14 -52.38 12.78
CA GLU A 975 14.89 -51.39 11.72
C GLU A 975 14.17 -51.99 10.49
N CYS A 976 13.81 -53.28 10.48
CA CYS A 976 13.41 -53.97 9.26
C CYS A 976 12.17 -54.86 9.44
N VAL A 977 11.16 -54.66 8.57
CA VAL A 977 10.05 -55.60 8.36
C VAL A 977 10.47 -56.64 7.34
N ILE A 978 10.47 -57.92 7.73
CA ILE A 978 10.72 -59.05 6.85
C ILE A 978 9.41 -59.48 6.17
N LEU A 979 9.32 -59.38 4.84
CA LEU A 979 8.16 -59.79 4.05
C LEU A 979 8.40 -61.13 3.33
N PRO A 980 7.38 -62.00 3.21
CA PRO A 980 5.96 -61.74 3.51
C PRO A 980 5.55 -61.94 4.98
N CYS A 981 6.43 -62.43 5.86
CA CYS A 981 6.03 -62.88 7.20
C CYS A 981 5.76 -61.77 8.24
N GLY A 982 5.95 -60.49 7.89
CA GLY A 982 5.66 -59.32 8.73
C GLY A 982 6.59 -59.14 9.94
N HIS A 983 7.56 -60.02 10.17
CA HIS A 983 8.36 -60.00 11.39
C HIS A 983 9.35 -58.83 11.41
N VAL A 984 9.27 -58.03 12.47
CA VAL A 984 10.25 -57.01 12.83
C VAL A 984 11.16 -57.59 13.88
N CYS A 985 12.35 -58.07 13.48
CA CYS A 985 13.25 -58.79 14.38
C CYS A 985 14.74 -58.48 14.21
N CYS A 986 15.18 -57.82 13.13
CA CYS A 986 16.60 -57.47 12.92
C CYS A 986 16.81 -56.02 12.47
N CYS A 987 18.05 -55.54 12.63
CA CYS A 987 18.56 -54.32 11.99
C CYS A 987 18.92 -54.62 10.52
N PHE A 988 19.11 -53.56 9.72
CA PHE A 988 19.35 -53.71 8.27
C PHE A 988 20.65 -54.48 7.98
N LEU A 989 21.72 -54.20 8.73
CA LEU A 989 23.02 -54.87 8.60
C LEU A 989 22.94 -56.38 8.91
N CYS A 990 22.28 -56.76 10.01
CA CYS A 990 22.13 -58.17 10.37
C CYS A 990 21.24 -58.94 9.39
N TYR A 991 20.26 -58.29 8.75
CA TYR A 991 19.53 -58.90 7.63
C TYR A 991 20.46 -59.21 6.45
N GLN A 992 21.27 -58.23 6.00
CA GLN A 992 22.19 -58.42 4.88
C GLN A 992 23.26 -59.48 5.16
N ALA A 993 23.63 -59.67 6.43
CA ALA A 993 24.59 -60.67 6.88
C ALA A 993 23.98 -62.07 7.15
N LEU A 994 22.69 -62.31 6.92
CA LEU A 994 22.11 -63.64 7.10
C LEU A 994 22.67 -64.62 6.05
N PRO A 995 23.29 -65.76 6.46
CA PRO A 995 23.90 -66.71 5.52
C PRO A 995 22.88 -67.47 4.65
N THR A 996 21.59 -67.39 5.00
CA THR A 996 20.47 -67.83 4.15
C THR A 996 19.33 -66.80 4.24
N PRO A 997 18.58 -66.54 3.16
CA PRO A 997 17.46 -65.60 3.15
C PRO A 997 16.20 -66.21 3.83
N SER A 998 16.29 -66.46 5.12
CA SER A 998 15.22 -67.02 5.96
C SER A 998 15.06 -66.20 7.25
N CYS A 999 13.82 -65.86 7.60
CA CYS A 999 13.51 -65.04 8.77
C CYS A 999 14.05 -65.70 10.07
N PRO A 1000 14.86 -65.01 10.89
CA PRO A 1000 15.42 -65.60 12.12
C PRO A 1000 14.38 -66.15 13.11
N MET A 1001 13.17 -65.55 13.14
CA MET A 1001 12.10 -65.94 14.07
C MET A 1001 11.29 -67.13 13.56
N CYS A 1002 10.73 -67.06 12.35
CA CYS A 1002 9.79 -68.06 11.82
C CYS A 1002 10.39 -69.01 10.77
N ARG A 1003 11.66 -68.81 10.39
CA ARG A 1003 12.43 -69.56 9.35
C ARG A 1003 11.82 -69.58 7.94
N GLY A 1004 10.72 -68.88 7.70
CA GLY A 1004 10.16 -68.66 6.37
C GLY A 1004 11.07 -67.83 5.46
N TYR A 1005 11.02 -68.10 4.15
CA TYR A 1005 11.88 -67.44 3.15
C TYR A 1005 11.61 -65.92 3.07
N ILE A 1006 12.67 -65.13 2.99
CA ILE A 1006 12.61 -63.67 2.89
C ILE A 1006 12.51 -63.27 1.42
N ASN A 1007 11.36 -62.72 1.03
CA ASN A 1007 11.11 -62.30 -0.35
C ASN A 1007 11.41 -60.80 -0.57
N ARG A 1008 11.23 -59.98 0.48
CA ARG A 1008 11.62 -58.56 0.51
C ARG A 1008 11.82 -58.11 1.94
N VAL A 1009 12.68 -57.11 2.17
CA VAL A 1009 12.76 -56.38 3.43
C VAL A 1009 12.44 -54.92 3.18
N VAL A 1010 11.74 -54.30 4.12
CA VAL A 1010 11.37 -52.87 4.11
C VAL A 1010 11.91 -52.23 5.38
N PRO A 1011 12.72 -51.15 5.28
CA PRO A 1011 13.20 -50.43 6.46
C PRO A 1011 12.06 -49.65 7.12
N LEU A 1012 12.05 -49.66 8.45
CA LEU A 1012 11.20 -48.84 9.31
C LEU A 1012 11.88 -47.50 9.55
N TYR A 1013 11.42 -46.47 8.86
CA TYR A 1013 11.66 -45.10 9.29
C TYR A 1013 10.80 -44.83 10.53
N GLN A 1014 11.43 -44.49 11.65
CA GLN A 1014 10.72 -43.96 12.81
C GLN A 1014 10.34 -42.49 12.51
N VAL A 1015 9.22 -42.06 13.08
CA VAL A 1015 8.69 -40.68 13.04
C VAL A 1015 9.00 -40.03 14.38
#